data_AF-A0AAD7UZL0-F1
#
_entry.id   AF-A0AAD7UZL0-F1
#
_cell.length_a   1.000
_cell.length_b   1.000
_cell.length_c   1.000
_cell.angle_alpha   90.00
_cell.angle_beta   90.00
_cell.angle_gamma   90.00
#
_symmetry.space_group_name_H-M   'P 1'
#
loop_
_entity.id
_entity.type
_entity.pdbx_description
1 polymer ?
#
loop_
_entity_poly.entity_id
_entity_poly.type
_entity_poly.pdbx_seq_one_letter_code
_entity_poly.pdbx_strand_id
1 'polypeptide(L)'
;MSITDIDVPKGSILESDSPDPRLLNVERLQTSDYRTQTWKNGLGETSEIYIHPPDKDFKSDAFFWRLSKHVIEANCNFSVFPGYECTTIVLPNQGKRKNSTILLNHKGEEMSTTVKPLFPYTWNGSWPTSCQVSNPPVSNLQFVINRKQGTAQFNIEKIGQPVSNESGESGKNLLLGTFAILYVVEGNVRIELDENHLNGCVHTLNEGQTLFIERDEEASPTSILVKPCDKSGTVGHPDLDATFITIQVAESKKAPSSIGDNIMIPPTMPIPPELGGPRRPLRRRSSLVVYDEQPIQNLKEKAHGYVVPEPQGELETNLRAPGLPSVDEGMRRDSIAMLQGTFDKTQLYTPPTFALMPQDTDVPPPVVRDRLVIEEFPLNTISTAWIKMVKQGLSEWIRLPAIVCRGSKDGPVVGITAALHGNELNGVPCIHRVVSEIDVKNLSGTVVAIPCVNMVGYLQFKREYADGRDLNRLFPGKEDGFSSQVYCYQLMNKVISQFNYLIDLHTASFGRINSYYVRADMNDPGSALLAHLQQPQIVLHNSGQDGTLRSAAAARGIKAITVEIGNPQLFQNQYIQWSYMGVMRILDHLEMFPLDNDTPKDERSSGPPNTVLCSKGFWIYTKTGGVLEVYPGVNTIIRKGDLMARIKNIFGNVVDEYVAPCSGIVIGRSSNPVAMSGDRILHLGVIKRKGEVLPKEAKENY
;
A
#
# COMPACT_ATOMS: atom_id res chain seq x y z
N MET A 1 5.94 34.42 -15.11
CA MET A 1 7.38 34.15 -14.92
C MET A 1 7.68 32.76 -15.43
N SER A 2 8.77 32.58 -16.18
CA SER A 2 9.24 31.26 -16.61
C SER A 2 9.70 30.46 -15.38
N ILE A 3 9.19 29.23 -15.25
CA ILE A 3 9.38 28.28 -14.13
C ILE A 3 10.85 27.77 -14.01
N THR A 4 11.80 28.37 -14.71
CA THR A 4 13.12 27.77 -14.97
C THR A 4 14.20 28.04 -13.91
N ASP A 5 13.96 28.90 -12.92
CA ASP A 5 14.97 29.26 -11.91
C ASP A 5 14.41 29.10 -10.48
N ILE A 6 13.95 27.89 -10.14
CA ILE A 6 13.45 27.57 -8.79
C ILE A 6 14.63 27.13 -7.91
N ASP A 7 15.07 28.01 -7.01
CA ASP A 7 15.81 27.60 -5.81
C ASP A 7 14.86 26.84 -4.88
N VAL A 8 14.84 25.51 -5.01
CA VAL A 8 14.03 24.62 -4.16
C VAL A 8 14.53 24.75 -2.72
N PRO A 9 13.65 24.99 -1.71
CA PRO A 9 14.06 25.09 -0.32
C PRO A 9 14.86 23.86 0.13
N LYS A 10 15.94 24.08 0.89
CA LYS A 10 16.91 23.07 1.40
C LYS A 10 16.32 22.05 2.40
N GLY A 11 15.16 21.46 2.12
CA GLY A 11 14.76 20.20 2.75
C GLY A 11 15.51 19.06 2.04
N SER A 12 16.34 18.32 2.76
CA SER A 12 17.08 17.22 2.11
C SER A 12 16.09 16.14 1.68
N ILE A 13 15.99 15.93 0.36
CA ILE A 13 15.34 14.73 -0.17
C ILE A 13 16.35 13.61 -0.04
N LEU A 14 15.96 12.60 0.73
CA LEU A 14 16.74 11.38 0.87
C LEU A 14 16.49 10.52 -0.36
N GLU A 15 17.59 10.27 -1.07
CA GLU A 15 17.70 9.27 -2.12
C GLU A 15 18.57 8.12 -1.61
N SER A 16 18.41 6.93 -2.19
CA SER A 16 19.26 5.78 -1.85
C SER A 16 20.56 5.79 -2.67
N ASP A 17 21.67 5.43 -2.01
CA ASP A 17 22.97 5.16 -2.66
C ASP A 17 23.06 3.73 -3.24
N SER A 18 22.00 2.91 -3.15
CA SER A 18 21.97 1.53 -3.66
C SER A 18 22.11 1.49 -5.20
N PRO A 19 22.90 0.54 -5.76
CA PRO A 19 23.21 0.51 -7.19
C PRO A 19 22.00 0.29 -8.12
N ASP A 20 22.21 0.69 -9.38
CA ASP A 20 21.29 0.65 -10.53
C ASP A 20 20.71 -0.76 -10.81
N PRO A 21 19.43 -0.92 -11.20
CA PRO A 21 18.80 -2.22 -11.50
C PRO A 21 19.27 -2.86 -12.82
N ARG A 22 20.39 -2.39 -13.41
CA ARG A 22 21.14 -3.01 -14.52
C ARG A 22 21.57 -4.48 -14.31
N LEU A 23 21.10 -5.15 -13.26
CA LEU A 23 21.36 -6.56 -12.96
C LEU A 23 20.11 -7.44 -13.15
N LEU A 24 19.28 -7.12 -14.16
CA LEU A 24 18.34 -8.09 -14.70
C LEU A 24 19.11 -8.96 -15.70
N ASN A 25 19.34 -10.23 -15.34
CA ASN A 25 19.81 -11.22 -16.29
C ASN A 25 18.57 -11.83 -16.97
N VAL A 26 18.36 -11.48 -18.25
CA VAL A 26 17.19 -11.91 -19.02
C VAL A 26 17.63 -12.86 -20.13
N GLU A 27 17.14 -14.08 -20.08
CA GLU A 27 17.43 -15.10 -21.08
C GLU A 27 16.13 -15.55 -21.76
N ARG A 28 16.13 -15.50 -23.10
CA ARG A 28 15.01 -16.00 -23.91
C ARG A 28 15.36 -17.40 -24.39
N LEU A 29 14.61 -18.39 -23.91
CA LEU A 29 14.76 -19.78 -24.28
C LEU A 29 13.74 -20.16 -25.37
N GLN A 30 14.25 -20.57 -26.52
CA GLN A 30 13.48 -21.19 -27.57
C GLN A 30 13.28 -22.68 -27.28
N THR A 31 12.31 -23.31 -27.94
CA THR A 31 12.06 -24.74 -27.79
C THR A 31 13.26 -25.61 -28.20
N SER A 32 14.12 -25.10 -29.09
CA SER A 32 15.39 -25.74 -29.49
C SER A 32 16.45 -25.75 -28.38
N ASP A 33 16.34 -24.85 -27.40
CA ASP A 33 17.30 -24.72 -26.31
C ASP A 33 17.03 -25.73 -25.19
N TYR A 34 15.85 -26.39 -25.22
CA TYR A 34 15.45 -27.38 -24.22
C TYR A 34 16.20 -28.69 -24.41
N ARG A 35 16.73 -29.24 -23.31
CA ARG A 35 17.45 -30.52 -23.33
C ARG A 35 16.44 -31.67 -23.23
N THR A 36 16.21 -32.33 -24.35
CA THR A 36 15.20 -33.38 -24.47
C THR A 36 15.78 -34.78 -24.28
N GLN A 37 15.12 -35.60 -23.47
CA GLN A 37 15.47 -37.01 -23.22
C GLN A 37 14.20 -37.87 -23.21
N THR A 38 14.21 -38.94 -24.00
CA THR A 38 13.17 -39.98 -23.95
C THR A 38 13.33 -40.80 -22.67
N TRP A 39 12.22 -41.17 -22.05
CA TRP A 39 12.25 -41.99 -20.84
C TRP A 39 12.73 -43.41 -21.16
N LYS A 40 13.48 -44.03 -20.24
CA LYS A 40 14.02 -45.38 -20.42
C LYS A 40 12.95 -46.45 -20.70
N ASN A 41 11.73 -46.23 -20.25
CA ASN A 41 10.59 -47.12 -20.44
C ASN A 41 9.80 -46.84 -21.75
N GLY A 42 10.18 -45.81 -22.50
CA GLY A 42 9.49 -45.39 -23.73
C GLY A 42 8.10 -44.80 -23.52
N LEU A 43 7.67 -44.54 -22.28
CA LEU A 43 6.30 -44.07 -21.96
C LEU A 43 6.16 -42.55 -21.97
N GLY A 44 7.21 -41.84 -22.41
CA GLY A 44 7.19 -40.39 -22.49
C GLY A 44 8.55 -39.78 -22.76
N GLU A 45 8.56 -38.46 -22.73
CA GLU A 45 9.70 -37.61 -23.02
C GLU A 45 9.75 -36.46 -22.01
N THR A 46 10.96 -36.04 -21.63
CA THR A 46 11.20 -34.85 -20.83
C THR A 46 12.05 -33.87 -21.62
N SER A 47 11.56 -32.64 -21.79
CA SER A 47 12.34 -31.49 -22.24
C SER A 47 12.66 -30.63 -21.01
N GLU A 48 13.92 -30.62 -20.58
CA GLU A 48 14.39 -29.72 -19.52
C GLU A 48 14.47 -28.30 -20.07
N ILE A 49 13.70 -27.39 -19.48
CA ILE A 49 13.64 -25.99 -19.88
C ILE A 49 14.77 -25.24 -19.19
N TYR A 50 14.88 -25.38 -17.86
CA TYR A 50 15.94 -24.76 -17.08
C TYR A 50 16.16 -25.48 -15.76
N ILE A 51 17.39 -25.46 -15.26
CA ILE A 51 17.78 -25.90 -13.93
C ILE A 51 18.67 -24.83 -13.31
N HIS A 52 18.46 -24.52 -12.03
CA HIS A 52 19.28 -23.55 -11.31
C HIS A 52 19.99 -24.18 -10.11
N PRO A 53 21.32 -24.02 -9.99
CA PRO A 53 22.25 -23.43 -10.97
C PRO A 53 22.37 -24.24 -12.30
N PRO A 54 22.75 -23.62 -13.44
CA PRO A 54 22.69 -24.24 -14.77
C PRO A 54 23.72 -25.36 -15.02
N ASP A 55 24.73 -25.49 -14.17
CA ASP A 55 25.76 -26.53 -14.22
C ASP A 55 25.34 -27.87 -13.59
N LYS A 56 24.18 -27.93 -12.92
CA LYS A 56 23.74 -29.10 -12.16
C LYS A 56 23.13 -30.18 -13.05
N ASP A 57 23.40 -31.44 -12.72
CA ASP A 57 22.64 -32.60 -13.22
C ASP A 57 21.60 -33.02 -12.18
N PHE A 58 20.32 -32.95 -12.53
CA PHE A 58 19.21 -33.30 -11.64
C PHE A 58 19.23 -34.75 -11.13
N LYS A 59 20.01 -35.64 -11.77
CA LYS A 59 20.13 -37.06 -11.39
C LYS A 59 21.15 -37.28 -10.27
N SER A 60 22.18 -36.44 -10.17
CA SER A 60 23.29 -36.63 -9.24
C SER A 60 23.47 -35.48 -8.25
N ASP A 61 23.01 -34.27 -8.58
CA ASP A 61 23.28 -33.07 -7.82
C ASP A 61 22.04 -32.53 -7.10
N ALA A 62 22.27 -31.86 -5.97
CA ALA A 62 21.26 -30.99 -5.38
C ALA A 62 21.18 -29.68 -6.17
N PHE A 63 19.97 -29.22 -6.44
CA PHE A 63 19.67 -27.99 -7.16
C PHE A 63 18.67 -27.14 -6.37
N PHE A 64 18.53 -25.87 -6.72
CA PHE A 64 17.55 -25.01 -6.07
C PHE A 64 16.16 -25.27 -6.66
N TRP A 65 16.02 -25.08 -7.97
CA TRP A 65 14.78 -25.39 -8.68
C TRP A 65 15.05 -25.85 -10.12
N ARG A 66 14.06 -26.52 -10.70
CA ARG A 66 14.08 -27.05 -12.07
C ARG A 66 12.70 -26.93 -12.70
N LEU A 67 12.66 -26.48 -13.95
CA LEU A 67 11.47 -26.45 -14.79
C LEU A 67 11.66 -27.40 -15.99
N SER A 68 10.70 -28.28 -16.21
CA SER A 68 10.66 -29.15 -17.39
C SER A 68 9.27 -29.29 -17.97
N LYS A 69 9.21 -29.56 -19.28
CA LYS A 69 8.01 -30.02 -19.98
C LYS A 69 8.10 -31.53 -20.15
N HIS A 70 6.98 -32.22 -19.96
CA HIS A 70 6.86 -33.64 -20.25
C HIS A 70 5.78 -33.88 -21.29
N VAL A 71 5.99 -34.92 -22.10
CA VAL A 71 4.97 -35.54 -22.95
C VAL A 71 4.81 -36.97 -22.45
N ILE A 72 3.62 -37.32 -21.98
CA ILE A 72 3.32 -38.61 -21.37
C ILE A 72 2.42 -39.41 -22.32
N GLU A 73 2.92 -40.56 -22.79
CA GLU A 73 2.26 -41.41 -23.78
C GLU A 73 1.34 -42.46 -23.14
N ALA A 74 1.63 -42.86 -21.89
CA ALA A 74 0.85 -43.85 -21.16
C ALA A 74 1.02 -43.69 -19.65
N ASN A 75 0.26 -44.49 -18.88
CA ASN A 75 0.36 -44.52 -17.42
C ASN A 75 1.80 -44.78 -16.98
N CYS A 76 2.28 -43.99 -16.01
CA CYS A 76 3.68 -43.98 -15.60
C CYS A 76 3.83 -43.67 -14.12
N ASN A 77 5.05 -43.76 -13.62
CA ASN A 77 5.42 -43.28 -12.28
C ASN A 77 6.35 -42.08 -12.41
N PHE A 78 6.14 -41.06 -11.57
CA PHE A 78 7.07 -39.94 -11.47
C PHE A 78 8.26 -40.31 -10.59
N SER A 79 9.42 -39.70 -10.88
CA SER A 79 10.60 -39.80 -10.04
C SER A 79 10.37 -39.14 -8.68
N VAL A 80 10.97 -39.71 -7.64
CA VAL A 80 10.98 -39.12 -6.30
C VAL A 80 12.13 -38.13 -6.15
N PHE A 81 11.86 -37.01 -5.50
CA PHE A 81 12.80 -35.95 -5.16
C PHE A 81 12.74 -35.67 -3.63
N PRO A 82 13.44 -36.46 -2.80
CA PRO A 82 13.45 -36.25 -1.35
C PRO A 82 13.95 -34.85 -0.97
N GLY A 83 13.19 -34.12 -0.14
CA GLY A 83 13.53 -32.75 0.27
C GLY A 83 13.05 -31.65 -0.68
N TYR A 84 12.38 -32.02 -1.77
CA TYR A 84 11.80 -31.08 -2.74
C TYR A 84 10.28 -31.11 -2.70
N GLU A 85 9.69 -30.07 -3.27
CA GLU A 85 8.31 -30.10 -3.73
C GLU A 85 8.24 -30.17 -5.24
N CYS A 86 7.20 -30.85 -5.71
CA CYS A 86 6.90 -31.00 -7.12
C CYS A 86 5.55 -30.35 -7.39
N THR A 87 5.51 -29.45 -8.36
CA THR A 87 4.30 -28.84 -8.90
C THR A 87 4.12 -29.27 -10.34
N THR A 88 2.91 -29.68 -10.72
CA THR A 88 2.58 -29.99 -12.12
C THR A 88 1.47 -29.10 -12.62
N ILE A 89 1.56 -28.71 -13.89
CA ILE A 89 0.53 -27.95 -14.61
C ILE A 89 0.26 -28.68 -15.92
N VAL A 90 -0.93 -29.27 -16.05
CA VAL A 90 -1.34 -29.92 -17.31
C VAL A 90 -1.58 -28.83 -18.36
N LEU A 91 -0.99 -29.00 -19.53
CA LEU A 91 -1.16 -28.07 -20.65
C LEU A 91 -2.39 -28.44 -21.48
N PRO A 92 -3.13 -27.47 -22.05
CA PRO A 92 -4.25 -27.75 -22.95
C PRO A 92 -3.80 -28.54 -24.19
N ASN A 93 -4.64 -29.46 -24.66
CA ASN A 93 -4.39 -30.19 -25.90
C ASN A 93 -5.03 -29.43 -27.07
N GLN A 94 -4.21 -28.89 -27.98
CA GLN A 94 -4.71 -28.16 -29.15
C GLN A 94 -5.53 -29.07 -30.07
N GLY A 95 -6.74 -28.62 -30.43
CA GLY A 95 -7.59 -29.27 -31.45
C GLY A 95 -8.34 -30.54 -31.04
N LYS A 96 -8.26 -31.02 -29.79
CA LYS A 96 -9.02 -32.20 -29.32
C LYS A 96 -10.32 -31.81 -28.62
N ARG A 97 -11.41 -32.55 -28.89
CA ARG A 97 -12.77 -32.34 -28.33
C ARG A 97 -12.87 -32.51 -26.80
N LYS A 98 -11.89 -33.16 -26.16
CA LYS A 98 -11.82 -33.37 -24.70
C LYS A 98 -10.44 -33.01 -24.19
N ASN A 99 -10.41 -32.25 -23.11
CA ASN A 99 -9.18 -31.92 -22.40
C ASN A 99 -8.56 -33.18 -21.79
N SER A 100 -7.24 -33.31 -21.92
CA SER A 100 -6.48 -34.32 -21.20
C SER A 100 -6.30 -33.93 -19.74
N THR A 101 -6.29 -34.93 -18.87
CA THR A 101 -6.08 -34.79 -17.44
C THR A 101 -5.07 -35.83 -16.99
N ILE A 102 -4.43 -35.57 -15.85
CA ILE A 102 -3.66 -36.59 -15.15
C ILE A 102 -4.33 -36.88 -13.81
N LEU A 103 -4.39 -38.15 -13.46
CA LEU A 103 -4.85 -38.62 -12.16
C LEU A 103 -3.61 -39.05 -11.38
N LEU A 104 -3.33 -38.36 -10.27
CA LEU A 104 -2.18 -38.62 -9.41
C LEU A 104 -2.61 -39.40 -8.17
N ASN A 105 -1.84 -40.43 -7.84
CA ASN A 105 -1.96 -41.15 -6.58
C ASN A 105 -0.61 -41.14 -5.86
N HIS A 106 -0.62 -40.66 -4.63
CA HIS A 106 0.55 -40.53 -3.77
C HIS A 106 0.54 -41.61 -2.68
N LYS A 107 1.70 -42.21 -2.40
CA LYS A 107 1.93 -43.17 -1.30
C LYS A 107 1.05 -44.45 -1.33
N GLY A 108 0.36 -44.74 -2.44
CA GLY A 108 -0.57 -45.87 -2.50
C GLY A 108 -1.83 -45.66 -1.65
N GLU A 109 -2.16 -44.42 -1.28
CA GLU A 109 -3.46 -44.11 -0.67
C GLU A 109 -4.58 -44.24 -1.71
N GLU A 110 -5.78 -44.66 -1.31
CA GLU A 110 -6.92 -44.82 -2.24
C GLU A 110 -7.44 -43.48 -2.78
N MET A 111 -7.05 -42.35 -2.19
CA MET A 111 -7.43 -41.01 -2.66
C MET A 111 -6.54 -40.59 -3.83
N SER A 112 -7.16 -40.50 -5.01
CA SER A 112 -6.53 -39.98 -6.23
C SER A 112 -6.97 -38.53 -6.49
N THR A 113 -6.06 -37.70 -6.98
CA THR A 113 -6.34 -36.30 -7.34
C THR A 113 -6.29 -36.11 -8.84
N THR A 114 -7.41 -35.65 -9.42
CA THR A 114 -7.45 -35.27 -10.84
C THR A 114 -6.92 -33.86 -11.01
N VAL A 115 -5.80 -33.71 -11.71
CA VAL A 115 -5.25 -32.40 -12.08
C VAL A 115 -5.86 -31.96 -13.41
N LYS A 116 -6.58 -30.85 -13.38
CA LYS A 116 -7.18 -30.23 -14.57
C LYS A 116 -6.14 -29.36 -15.31
N PRO A 117 -6.32 -29.13 -16.63
CA PRO A 117 -5.46 -28.21 -17.37
C PRO A 117 -5.40 -26.83 -16.72
N LEU A 118 -4.21 -26.22 -16.74
CA LEU A 118 -3.94 -24.87 -16.24
C LEU A 118 -4.19 -24.66 -14.73
N PHE A 119 -4.33 -25.75 -13.96
CA PHE A 119 -4.37 -25.69 -12.50
C PHE A 119 -3.09 -26.29 -11.92
N PRO A 120 -2.22 -25.49 -11.26
CA PRO A 120 -1.05 -26.00 -10.56
C PRO A 120 -1.46 -26.91 -9.42
N TYR A 121 -0.84 -28.09 -9.36
CA TYR A 121 -1.01 -29.02 -8.27
C TYR A 121 0.34 -29.38 -7.67
N THR A 122 0.52 -29.12 -6.38
CA THR A 122 1.79 -29.29 -5.65
C THR A 122 1.70 -30.43 -4.65
N TRP A 123 2.74 -31.26 -4.60
CA TRP A 123 2.89 -32.33 -3.61
C TRP A 123 4.35 -32.44 -3.13
N ASN A 124 4.55 -33.21 -2.06
CA ASN A 124 5.88 -33.48 -1.53
C ASN A 124 6.63 -34.48 -2.42
N GLY A 125 7.79 -34.08 -2.93
CA GLY A 125 8.57 -34.86 -3.91
C GLY A 125 9.10 -36.19 -3.37
N SER A 126 9.15 -36.42 -2.05
CA SER A 126 9.55 -37.71 -1.47
C SER A 126 8.48 -38.80 -1.61
N TRP A 127 7.27 -38.45 -2.01
CA TRP A 127 6.16 -39.40 -2.11
C TRP A 127 6.22 -40.17 -3.43
N PRO A 128 6.23 -41.52 -3.39
CA PRO A 128 6.01 -42.33 -4.58
C PRO A 128 4.69 -41.91 -5.23
N THR A 129 4.75 -41.55 -6.51
CA THR A 129 3.60 -40.96 -7.22
C THR A 129 3.36 -41.69 -8.54
N SER A 130 2.20 -42.33 -8.66
CA SER A 130 1.73 -42.91 -9.91
C SER A 130 0.81 -41.93 -10.65
N CYS A 131 0.88 -41.97 -11.98
CA CYS A 131 0.18 -41.08 -12.88
C CYS A 131 -0.61 -41.90 -13.90
N GLN A 132 -1.93 -41.72 -13.90
CA GLN A 132 -2.79 -42.22 -14.97
C GLN A 132 -3.21 -41.07 -15.87
N VAL A 133 -3.14 -41.27 -17.18
CA VAL A 133 -3.39 -40.22 -18.17
C VAL A 133 -4.70 -40.46 -18.92
N SER A 134 -5.42 -39.37 -19.23
CA SER A 134 -6.59 -39.42 -20.10
C SER A 134 -6.27 -38.84 -21.48
N ASN A 135 -6.68 -39.56 -22.53
CA ASN A 135 -6.50 -39.17 -23.94
C ASN A 135 -5.03 -38.86 -24.31
N PRO A 136 -4.07 -39.81 -24.14
CA PRO A 136 -2.67 -39.57 -24.45
C PRO A 136 -2.43 -39.17 -25.93
N PRO A 137 -1.31 -38.49 -26.24
CA PRO A 137 -0.33 -37.98 -25.29
C PRO A 137 -0.86 -36.80 -24.46
N VAL A 138 -0.35 -36.67 -23.24
CA VAL A 138 -0.64 -35.55 -22.32
C VAL A 138 0.63 -34.74 -22.09
N SER A 139 0.55 -33.43 -22.34
CA SER A 139 1.65 -32.51 -22.03
C SER A 139 1.47 -31.84 -20.67
N ASN A 140 2.52 -31.72 -19.88
CA ASN A 140 2.52 -30.95 -18.64
C ASN A 140 3.84 -30.24 -18.40
N LEU A 141 3.80 -29.13 -17.68
CA LEU A 141 4.98 -28.56 -17.03
C LEU A 141 5.14 -29.20 -15.65
N GLN A 142 6.38 -29.44 -15.25
CA GLN A 142 6.75 -29.82 -13.90
C GLN A 142 7.79 -28.83 -13.37
N PHE A 143 7.50 -28.27 -12.21
CA PHE A 143 8.41 -27.41 -11.47
C PHE A 143 8.80 -28.11 -10.17
N VAL A 144 10.10 -28.26 -9.93
CA VAL A 144 10.64 -28.93 -8.74
C VAL A 144 11.48 -27.92 -7.96
N ILE A 145 11.25 -27.75 -6.66
CA ILE A 145 11.94 -26.75 -5.83
C ILE A 145 12.35 -27.28 -4.45
N ASN A 146 13.55 -26.91 -4.00
CA ASN A 146 14.04 -27.19 -2.66
C ASN A 146 13.45 -26.19 -1.65
N ARG A 147 12.47 -26.64 -0.85
CA ARG A 147 11.77 -25.77 0.12
C ARG A 147 12.66 -25.15 1.20
N LYS A 148 13.84 -25.74 1.47
CA LYS A 148 14.77 -25.16 2.44
C LYS A 148 15.45 -23.90 1.89
N GLN A 149 15.52 -23.77 0.58
CA GLN A 149 16.21 -22.69 -0.12
C GLN A 149 15.26 -21.62 -0.64
N GLY A 150 13.95 -21.91 -0.79
CA GLY A 150 13.00 -20.91 -1.27
C GLY A 150 11.57 -21.42 -1.47
N THR A 151 10.74 -20.54 -2.03
CA THR A 151 9.34 -20.81 -2.37
C THR A 151 9.03 -20.34 -3.79
N ALA A 152 7.98 -20.89 -4.41
CA ALA A 152 7.53 -20.50 -5.74
C ALA A 152 6.03 -20.19 -5.76
N GLN A 153 5.65 -19.18 -6.54
CA GLN A 153 4.26 -18.80 -6.81
C GLN A 153 3.96 -18.93 -8.29
N PHE A 154 2.77 -19.43 -8.61
CA PHE A 154 2.34 -19.72 -9.98
C PHE A 154 1.10 -18.89 -10.30
N ASN A 155 1.20 -18.07 -11.34
CA ASN A 155 0.08 -17.30 -11.89
C ASN A 155 -0.16 -17.77 -13.33
N ILE A 156 -1.41 -18.04 -13.67
CA ILE A 156 -1.83 -18.35 -15.04
C ILE A 156 -2.71 -17.21 -15.50
N GLU A 157 -2.34 -16.61 -16.62
CA GLU A 157 -3.03 -15.46 -17.18
C GLU A 157 -3.45 -15.77 -18.62
N LYS A 158 -4.72 -15.48 -18.91
CA LYS A 158 -5.25 -15.43 -20.26
C LYS A 158 -5.55 -13.97 -20.60
N ILE A 159 -4.91 -13.46 -21.64
CA ILE A 159 -5.03 -12.07 -22.11
C ILE A 159 -5.70 -12.07 -23.49
N GLY A 160 -6.67 -11.18 -23.72
CA GLY A 160 -7.60 -11.22 -24.87
C GLY A 160 -8.98 -10.61 -24.58
N GLN A 161 -9.89 -10.49 -25.57
CA GLN A 161 -11.23 -9.88 -25.39
C GLN A 161 -12.39 -10.88 -25.17
N PRO A 162 -13.54 -10.43 -24.60
CA PRO A 162 -13.83 -9.09 -24.08
C PRO A 162 -13.82 -9.07 -22.54
N VAL A 163 -12.98 -8.20 -21.98
CA VAL A 163 -12.82 -7.98 -20.54
C VAL A 163 -14.06 -7.30 -19.96
N SER A 164 -14.84 -8.02 -19.15
CA SER A 164 -15.92 -7.49 -18.31
C SER A 164 -15.44 -7.12 -16.89
N ASN A 165 -14.14 -6.97 -16.67
CA ASN A 165 -13.63 -6.50 -15.40
C ASN A 165 -13.38 -5.00 -15.48
N GLU A 166 -14.07 -4.24 -14.63
CA GLU A 166 -13.96 -2.78 -14.46
C GLU A 166 -12.52 -2.30 -14.07
N SER A 167 -11.50 -3.18 -14.07
CA SER A 167 -10.10 -2.89 -13.77
C SER A 167 -9.13 -2.88 -14.98
N GLY A 168 -9.56 -3.24 -16.19
CA GLY A 168 -8.87 -2.92 -17.46
C GLY A 168 -7.41 -3.38 -17.69
N GLU A 169 -6.73 -4.05 -16.76
CA GLU A 169 -5.28 -4.32 -16.85
C GLU A 169 -4.96 -5.81 -16.78
N SER A 170 -5.33 -6.59 -17.80
CA SER A 170 -4.81 -7.96 -17.96
C SER A 170 -3.36 -7.91 -18.46
N GLY A 171 -2.42 -8.58 -17.79
CA GLY A 171 -1.03 -8.71 -18.22
C GLY A 171 -0.01 -7.73 -17.61
N LYS A 172 -0.41 -6.80 -16.72
CA LYS A 172 0.53 -5.98 -15.93
C LYS A 172 0.77 -6.60 -14.55
N ASN A 173 2.03 -6.82 -14.16
CA ASN A 173 2.40 -7.32 -12.84
C ASN A 173 3.72 -6.70 -12.33
N LEU A 174 4.02 -6.85 -11.04
CA LEU A 174 5.37 -6.65 -10.48
C LEU A 174 6.10 -7.98 -10.29
N LEU A 175 7.37 -8.00 -10.68
CA LEU A 175 8.31 -9.05 -10.36
C LEU A 175 8.96 -8.74 -9.00
N LEU A 176 8.60 -9.55 -7.99
CA LEU A 176 9.09 -9.40 -6.61
C LEU A 176 10.15 -10.44 -6.23
N GLY A 177 10.12 -11.63 -6.84
CA GLY A 177 11.05 -12.74 -6.56
C GLY A 177 12.45 -12.56 -7.17
N THR A 178 13.41 -13.39 -6.72
CA THR A 178 14.76 -13.48 -7.30
C THR A 178 14.70 -13.98 -8.74
N PHE A 179 13.81 -14.93 -9.02
CA PHE A 179 13.59 -15.44 -10.37
C PHE A 179 12.14 -15.23 -10.81
N ALA A 180 11.95 -14.89 -12.08
CA ALA A 180 10.67 -14.91 -12.74
C ALA A 180 10.80 -15.71 -14.05
N ILE A 181 9.92 -16.68 -14.23
CA ILE A 181 9.92 -17.58 -15.40
C ILE A 181 8.57 -17.43 -16.07
N LEU A 182 8.55 -17.05 -17.34
CA LEU A 182 7.33 -16.85 -18.11
C LEU A 182 7.29 -17.83 -19.28
N TYR A 183 6.39 -18.82 -19.22
CA TYR A 183 6.21 -19.83 -20.26
C TYR A 183 4.92 -19.55 -21.04
N VAL A 184 5.00 -19.46 -22.37
CA VAL A 184 3.82 -19.25 -23.23
C VAL A 184 3.14 -20.58 -23.52
N VAL A 185 1.88 -20.71 -23.10
CA VAL A 185 1.09 -21.92 -23.30
C VAL A 185 0.38 -21.92 -24.65
N GLU A 186 -0.19 -20.78 -25.04
CA GLU A 186 -0.97 -20.63 -26.28
C GLU A 186 -0.85 -19.17 -26.77
N GLY A 187 -0.79 -18.99 -28.08
CA GLY A 187 -0.65 -17.67 -28.71
C GLY A 187 0.78 -17.14 -28.65
N ASN A 188 0.94 -15.82 -28.84
CA ASN A 188 2.23 -15.14 -28.74
C ASN A 188 2.08 -13.90 -27.86
N VAL A 189 3.14 -13.58 -27.11
CA VAL A 189 3.14 -12.45 -26.20
C VAL A 189 4.33 -11.53 -26.47
N ARG A 190 4.07 -10.24 -26.37
CA ARG A 190 5.08 -9.20 -26.27
C ARG A 190 5.18 -8.78 -24.81
N ILE A 191 6.39 -8.86 -24.29
CA ILE A 191 6.74 -8.60 -22.89
C ILE A 191 7.59 -7.34 -22.85
N GLU A 192 7.17 -6.36 -22.06
CA GLU A 192 7.87 -5.10 -21.82
C GLU A 192 8.28 -5.08 -20.34
N LEU A 193 9.59 -5.09 -20.09
CA LEU A 193 10.17 -5.02 -18.74
C LEU A 193 10.57 -3.58 -18.44
N ASP A 194 10.16 -3.09 -17.27
CA ASP A 194 10.34 -1.70 -16.84
C ASP A 194 9.95 -0.70 -17.93
N GLU A 195 8.69 -0.77 -18.37
CA GLU A 195 8.10 -0.04 -19.52
C GLU A 195 8.45 1.47 -19.55
N ASN A 196 8.77 2.05 -18.40
CA ASN A 196 9.02 3.48 -18.21
C ASN A 196 10.48 3.84 -17.91
N HIS A 197 11.40 2.88 -17.92
CA HIS A 197 12.83 3.13 -17.76
C HIS A 197 13.51 3.32 -19.12
N LEU A 198 14.56 4.16 -19.17
CA LEU A 198 15.35 4.42 -20.40
C LEU A 198 15.98 3.16 -21.02
N ASN A 199 16.04 2.06 -20.26
CA ASN A 199 16.58 0.76 -20.66
C ASN A 199 15.51 -0.34 -20.75
N GLY A 200 14.23 0.02 -20.93
CA GLY A 200 13.15 -0.96 -21.01
C GLY A 200 13.45 -2.02 -22.08
N CYS A 201 13.40 -3.30 -21.69
CA CYS A 201 13.68 -4.43 -22.58
C CYS A 201 12.36 -4.98 -23.12
N VAL A 202 12.27 -5.13 -24.44
CA VAL A 202 11.10 -5.71 -25.11
C VAL A 202 11.47 -7.10 -25.64
N HIS A 203 10.70 -8.10 -25.27
CA HIS A 203 10.86 -9.48 -25.72
C HIS A 203 9.57 -9.99 -26.36
N THR A 204 9.69 -10.75 -27.44
CA THR A 204 8.57 -11.48 -28.03
C THR A 204 8.77 -12.97 -27.80
N LEU A 205 7.75 -13.63 -27.24
CA LEU A 205 7.71 -15.07 -27.06
C LEU A 205 6.55 -15.66 -27.85
N ASN A 206 6.84 -16.72 -28.59
CA ASN A 206 5.83 -17.56 -29.21
C ASN A 206 5.46 -18.73 -28.30
N GLU A 207 4.38 -19.42 -28.65
CA GLU A 207 3.96 -20.65 -27.98
C GLU A 207 5.13 -21.62 -27.71
N GLY A 208 5.20 -22.11 -26.48
CA GLY A 208 6.21 -23.05 -26.01
C GLY A 208 7.55 -22.43 -25.64
N GLN A 209 7.78 -21.14 -25.92
CA GLN A 209 8.99 -20.42 -25.53
C GLN A 209 8.92 -19.93 -24.08
N THR A 210 10.09 -19.71 -23.48
CA THR A 210 10.22 -19.26 -22.09
C THR A 210 11.08 -18.00 -22.02
N LEU A 211 10.67 -17.03 -21.22
CA LEU A 211 11.54 -15.95 -20.76
C LEU A 211 11.94 -16.22 -19.32
N PHE A 212 13.25 -16.36 -19.10
CA PHE A 212 13.86 -16.47 -17.78
C PHE A 212 14.39 -15.09 -17.38
N ILE A 213 14.06 -14.66 -16.17
CA ILE A 213 14.49 -13.39 -15.61
C ILE A 213 15.07 -13.69 -14.22
N GLU A 214 16.34 -13.39 -14.04
CA GLU A 214 17.02 -13.39 -12.76
C GLU A 214 17.26 -11.94 -12.33
N ARG A 215 16.91 -11.64 -11.08
CA ARG A 215 16.98 -10.32 -10.47
C ARG A 215 18.03 -10.37 -9.37
N ASP A 216 18.93 -9.38 -9.38
CA ASP A 216 19.83 -9.18 -8.25
C ASP A 216 19.06 -9.04 -6.94
N GLU A 217 19.67 -9.50 -5.84
CA GLU A 217 19.03 -9.50 -4.53
C GLU A 217 18.60 -8.10 -4.08
N GLU A 218 19.34 -7.04 -4.44
CA GLU A 218 19.04 -5.66 -4.09
C GLU A 218 18.17 -4.94 -5.14
N ALA A 219 17.84 -5.60 -6.26
CA ALA A 219 17.06 -4.98 -7.31
C ALA A 219 15.66 -4.56 -6.80
N SER A 220 15.29 -3.31 -7.09
CA SER A 220 13.92 -2.82 -6.94
C SER A 220 12.94 -3.71 -7.72
N PRO A 221 11.68 -3.89 -7.28
CA PRO A 221 10.65 -4.61 -8.03
C PRO A 221 10.62 -4.17 -9.50
N THR A 222 10.51 -5.08 -10.45
CA THR A 222 10.54 -4.76 -11.90
C THR A 222 9.13 -4.85 -12.44
N SER A 223 8.65 -3.84 -13.16
CA SER A 223 7.33 -3.94 -13.80
C SER A 223 7.42 -4.84 -15.03
N ILE A 224 6.44 -5.72 -15.21
CA ILE A 224 6.29 -6.54 -16.40
C ILE A 224 4.92 -6.27 -17.00
N LEU A 225 4.90 -5.96 -18.29
CA LEU A 225 3.69 -5.80 -19.07
C LEU A 225 3.70 -6.83 -20.20
N VAL A 226 2.66 -7.65 -20.26
CA VAL A 226 2.47 -8.71 -21.23
C VAL A 226 1.25 -8.40 -22.09
N LYS A 227 1.43 -8.33 -23.40
CA LYS A 227 0.35 -8.07 -24.37
C LYS A 227 0.28 -9.19 -25.40
N PRO A 228 -0.92 -9.62 -25.86
CA PRO A 228 -1.02 -10.57 -26.94
C PRO A 228 -0.53 -9.92 -28.25
N CYS A 229 0.23 -10.66 -29.05
CA CYS A 229 0.80 -10.17 -30.29
C CYS A 229 0.70 -11.21 -31.41
N ASP A 230 0.81 -10.76 -32.66
CA ASP A 230 0.98 -11.67 -33.78
C ASP A 230 2.40 -12.29 -33.79
N LYS A 231 2.67 -13.21 -34.74
CA LYS A 231 3.99 -13.84 -34.86
C LYS A 231 5.13 -12.87 -35.19
N SER A 232 4.81 -11.65 -35.66
CA SER A 232 5.79 -10.59 -35.94
C SER A 232 6.05 -9.70 -34.72
N GLY A 233 5.31 -9.87 -33.63
CA GLY A 233 5.39 -9.04 -32.42
C GLY A 233 4.51 -7.79 -32.44
N THR A 234 3.60 -7.68 -33.41
CA THR A 234 2.67 -6.55 -33.54
C THR A 234 1.49 -6.72 -32.58
N VAL A 235 1.19 -5.66 -31.84
CA VAL A 235 0.15 -5.59 -30.79
C VAL A 235 -1.07 -4.82 -31.30
N GLY A 236 -2.26 -5.09 -30.74
CA GLY A 236 -3.46 -4.28 -30.97
C GLY A 236 -4.48 -4.85 -31.98
N HIS A 237 -4.28 -6.08 -32.46
CA HIS A 237 -5.32 -6.78 -33.21
C HIS A 237 -6.40 -7.34 -32.24
N PRO A 238 -7.70 -7.14 -32.54
CA PRO A 238 -8.79 -7.53 -31.65
C PRO A 238 -8.97 -9.04 -31.47
N ASP A 239 -8.43 -9.86 -32.40
CA ASP A 239 -8.56 -11.32 -32.40
C ASP A 239 -7.35 -12.04 -31.78
N LEU A 240 -6.46 -11.30 -31.12
CA LEU A 240 -5.27 -11.88 -30.50
C LEU A 240 -5.52 -12.23 -29.03
N ASP A 241 -5.49 -13.54 -28.76
CA ASP A 241 -5.50 -14.10 -27.42
C ASP A 241 -4.16 -14.79 -27.13
N ALA A 242 -3.75 -14.77 -25.86
CA ALA A 242 -2.62 -15.56 -25.40
C ALA A 242 -2.86 -16.09 -23.97
N THR A 243 -2.31 -17.27 -23.70
CA THR A 243 -2.26 -17.86 -22.35
C THR A 243 -0.81 -18.10 -21.97
N PHE A 244 -0.41 -17.64 -20.79
CA PHE A 244 0.95 -17.83 -20.27
C PHE A 244 0.94 -18.17 -18.78
N ILE A 245 2.04 -18.75 -18.32
CA ILE A 245 2.28 -19.11 -16.92
C ILE A 245 3.48 -18.32 -16.43
N THR A 246 3.30 -17.59 -15.33
CA THR A 246 4.36 -16.89 -14.61
C THR A 246 4.70 -17.65 -13.33
N ILE A 247 5.97 -18.02 -13.16
CA ILE A 247 6.49 -18.65 -11.95
C ILE A 247 7.45 -17.67 -11.28
N GLN A 248 7.09 -17.16 -10.10
CA GLN A 248 7.94 -16.29 -9.29
C GLN A 248 8.60 -17.10 -8.18
N VAL A 249 9.93 -17.14 -8.16
CA VAL A 249 10.72 -17.88 -7.16
C VAL A 249 11.41 -16.90 -6.22
N ALA A 250 11.23 -17.09 -4.92
CA ALA A 250 11.85 -16.30 -3.87
C ALA A 250 12.77 -17.18 -3.01
N GLU A 251 13.97 -16.68 -2.72
CA GLU A 251 14.93 -17.35 -1.84
C GLU A 251 14.61 -17.13 -0.36
N SER A 252 14.83 -18.18 0.43
CA SER A 252 14.75 -18.14 1.89
C SER A 252 16.11 -17.72 2.44
N LYS A 253 16.17 -16.66 3.26
CA LYS A 253 17.41 -16.31 3.97
C LYS A 253 17.84 -17.49 4.86
N LYS A 254 19.10 -17.94 4.75
CA LYS A 254 19.72 -18.77 5.79
C LYS A 254 19.62 -17.98 7.10
N ALA A 255 19.02 -18.58 8.13
CA ALA A 255 19.29 -18.13 9.49
C ALA A 255 20.82 -18.10 9.67
N PRO A 256 21.40 -17.07 10.31
CA PRO A 256 22.83 -17.04 10.53
C PRO A 256 23.23 -18.34 11.23
N SER A 257 24.09 -19.11 10.59
CA SER A 257 24.66 -20.33 11.15
C SER A 257 25.46 -19.92 12.38
N SER A 258 24.87 -20.08 13.56
CA SER A 258 25.59 -19.97 14.81
C SER A 258 26.66 -21.06 14.85
N ILE A 259 27.92 -20.62 14.77
CA ILE A 259 29.09 -21.14 15.51
C ILE A 259 29.33 -22.66 15.39
N GLY A 260 30.38 -22.96 14.62
CA GLY A 260 31.19 -24.19 14.57
C GLY A 260 30.84 -25.34 15.50
N ASP A 261 30.64 -26.50 14.87
CA ASP A 261 30.85 -27.83 15.44
C ASP A 261 32.21 -27.90 16.14
N ASN A 262 32.22 -27.77 17.47
CA ASN A 262 33.21 -28.34 18.39
C ASN A 262 32.89 -27.95 19.84
N ILE A 263 31.98 -28.67 20.50
CA ILE A 263 32.03 -28.81 21.96
C ILE A 263 31.73 -30.27 22.33
N MET A 264 32.75 -30.92 22.91
CA MET A 264 32.68 -32.25 23.53
C MET A 264 31.63 -32.27 24.65
N ILE A 265 30.83 -33.34 24.67
CA ILE A 265 29.91 -33.68 25.76
C ILE A 265 30.71 -34.32 26.92
N PRO A 266 30.65 -33.82 28.17
CA PRO A 266 31.08 -34.57 29.34
C PRO A 266 29.90 -35.28 30.05
N PRO A 267 30.17 -36.33 30.84
CA PRO A 267 29.17 -37.31 31.24
C PRO A 267 28.33 -36.92 32.46
N THR A 268 27.18 -37.57 32.54
CA THR A 268 26.15 -37.61 33.59
C THR A 268 26.64 -37.84 35.02
N MET A 269 25.96 -37.20 36.01
CA MET A 269 25.38 -37.77 37.26
C MET A 269 25.21 -36.68 38.36
N PRO A 270 24.43 -36.88 39.47
CA PRO A 270 23.23 -37.69 39.70
C PRO A 270 22.04 -36.90 40.32
N ILE A 271 20.86 -37.54 40.36
CA ILE A 271 19.61 -37.11 41.03
C ILE A 271 19.68 -37.41 42.54
N PRO A 272 19.12 -36.57 43.44
CA PRO A 272 18.07 -37.04 44.38
C PRO A 272 17.11 -35.93 44.90
N PRO A 273 16.07 -36.26 45.70
CA PRO A 273 14.95 -37.16 45.41
C PRO A 273 13.59 -36.42 45.48
N GLU A 274 12.53 -37.13 45.07
CA GLU A 274 11.14 -36.71 45.07
C GLU A 274 10.62 -36.18 46.42
N LEU A 275 9.64 -35.26 46.37
CA LEU A 275 8.36 -35.40 47.10
C LEU A 275 7.35 -34.30 46.71
N GLY A 276 6.18 -34.73 46.22
CA GLY A 276 4.90 -34.05 46.43
C GLY A 276 4.32 -33.21 45.28
N GLY A 277 3.47 -33.82 44.45
CA GLY A 277 2.33 -33.08 43.87
C GLY A 277 1.18 -33.00 44.88
N PRO A 278 -0.01 -32.44 44.54
CA PRO A 278 -0.35 -31.59 43.41
C PRO A 278 -1.21 -30.36 43.82
N ARG A 279 -1.07 -29.17 43.20
CA ARG A 279 -2.18 -28.19 43.14
C ARG A 279 -2.17 -27.36 41.85
N ARG A 280 -3.32 -27.38 41.15
CA ARG A 280 -3.71 -26.49 40.04
C ARG A 280 -3.53 -25.00 40.42
N PRO A 281 -3.10 -24.12 39.50
CA PRO A 281 -3.34 -22.69 39.66
C PRO A 281 -4.74 -22.32 39.16
N LEU A 282 -5.51 -21.69 40.04
CA LEU A 282 -6.74 -20.96 39.75
C LEU A 282 -6.44 -19.65 39.00
N ARG A 283 -7.40 -19.27 38.14
CA ARG A 283 -7.70 -17.90 37.66
C ARG A 283 -6.55 -17.11 37.02
N ARG A 284 -6.43 -17.20 35.69
CA ARG A 284 -5.89 -16.09 34.89
C ARG A 284 -7.00 -15.03 34.73
N ARG A 285 -6.76 -13.82 35.24
CA ARG A 285 -7.51 -12.63 34.84
C ARG A 285 -7.06 -12.22 33.44
N SER A 286 -8.02 -11.98 32.57
CA SER A 286 -7.85 -11.33 31.28
C SER A 286 -7.24 -9.94 31.50
N SER A 287 -6.11 -9.66 30.85
CA SER A 287 -5.65 -8.29 30.62
C SER A 287 -5.47 -8.12 29.12
N LEU A 288 -6.46 -7.46 28.52
CA LEU A 288 -6.35 -6.83 27.23
C LEU A 288 -5.48 -5.59 27.45
N VAL A 289 -4.22 -5.63 27.07
CA VAL A 289 -3.38 -4.43 26.98
C VAL A 289 -3.39 -4.01 25.52
N VAL A 290 -4.16 -2.96 25.24
CA VAL A 290 -4.00 -2.18 24.02
C VAL A 290 -2.83 -1.25 24.28
N TYR A 291 -1.74 -1.43 23.54
CA TYR A 291 -0.68 -0.43 23.48
C TYR A 291 -1.13 0.68 22.54
N ASP A 292 -1.26 1.89 23.09
CA ASP A 292 -1.26 3.14 22.33
C ASP A 292 0.20 3.57 22.20
N GLU A 293 0.74 3.65 20.98
CA GLU A 293 2.08 4.18 20.74
C GLU A 293 1.99 5.66 20.36
N GLN A 294 2.32 6.51 21.32
CA GLN A 294 3.01 7.79 21.09
C GLN A 294 4.48 7.58 21.48
N PRO A 295 5.47 8.09 20.72
CA PRO A 295 6.88 7.83 21.00
C PRO A 295 7.34 8.59 22.24
N ILE A 296 7.86 7.87 23.24
CA ILE A 296 8.56 8.45 24.39
C ILE A 296 10.02 8.69 24.00
N GLN A 297 10.45 9.94 24.07
CA GLN A 297 11.86 10.36 23.99
C GLN A 297 12.66 9.78 25.17
N ASN A 298 13.90 9.39 24.88
CA ASN A 298 14.90 8.92 25.84
C ASN A 298 15.02 9.80 27.09
N LEU A 299 14.74 9.24 28.27
CA LEU A 299 15.20 9.78 29.55
C LEU A 299 15.89 8.68 30.37
N LYS A 300 17.21 8.84 30.54
CA LYS A 300 18.01 8.13 31.55
C LYS A 300 17.78 8.83 32.90
N GLU A 301 17.50 8.07 33.95
CA GLU A 301 18.29 7.99 35.22
C GLU A 301 17.47 7.59 36.47
N LYS A 302 18.02 6.58 37.17
CA LYS A 302 18.11 6.28 38.62
C LYS A 302 16.84 6.24 39.51
N ALA A 303 16.54 5.02 39.95
CA ALA A 303 15.71 4.65 41.09
C ALA A 303 16.29 5.10 42.45
N HIS A 304 15.45 5.37 43.45
CA HIS A 304 15.61 5.06 44.89
C HIS A 304 14.21 4.93 45.53
N GLY A 305 13.97 3.86 46.30
CA GLY A 305 12.67 3.50 46.86
C GLY A 305 12.42 4.04 48.27
N TYR A 306 11.16 4.06 48.70
CA TYR A 306 10.75 4.13 50.10
C TYR A 306 9.40 3.46 50.35
N VAL A 307 9.30 2.88 51.55
CA VAL A 307 8.28 1.95 52.08
C VAL A 307 7.14 2.71 52.78
N VAL A 308 5.91 2.21 52.64
CA VAL A 308 4.68 2.70 53.32
C VAL A 308 4.34 1.78 54.49
N PRO A 309 3.77 2.32 55.58
CA PRO A 309 2.68 1.62 56.25
C PRO A 309 1.42 2.47 56.45
N GLU A 310 0.29 1.75 56.39
CA GLU A 310 -1.10 2.21 56.37
C GLU A 310 -1.81 1.86 57.73
N PRO A 311 -3.15 1.99 57.93
CA PRO A 311 -3.80 3.05 58.69
C PRO A 311 -4.63 2.53 59.90
N GLN A 312 -5.25 3.43 60.69
CA GLN A 312 -6.34 3.05 61.61
C GLN A 312 -7.40 4.16 61.72
N GLY A 313 -8.68 3.78 61.61
CA GLY A 313 -9.80 4.47 62.27
C GLY A 313 -11.03 4.76 61.40
N GLU A 314 -11.94 3.79 61.30
CA GLU A 314 -13.35 3.97 60.90
C GLU A 314 -14.15 4.74 61.97
N LEU A 315 -15.14 5.54 61.56
CA LEU A 315 -16.56 5.28 61.88
C LEU A 315 -17.49 6.31 61.21
N GLU A 316 -18.49 5.80 60.49
CA GLU A 316 -19.66 6.52 59.99
C GLU A 316 -20.61 6.93 61.14
N THR A 317 -21.38 8.01 60.97
CA THR A 317 -22.85 8.00 61.19
C THR A 317 -23.54 9.30 60.74
N ASN A 318 -24.51 9.11 59.85
CA ASN A 318 -25.74 9.85 59.53
C ASN A 318 -26.12 11.13 60.32
N LEU A 319 -26.56 12.19 59.60
CA LEU A 319 -27.95 12.72 59.60
C LEU A 319 -28.10 14.00 58.73
N ARG A 320 -29.25 14.13 58.07
CA ARG A 320 -29.60 15.09 57.01
C ARG A 320 -30.09 16.47 57.53
N ALA A 321 -29.66 17.54 56.83
CA ALA A 321 -30.35 18.79 56.36
C ALA A 321 -31.17 19.64 57.36
N PRO A 322 -31.50 20.95 57.12
CA PRO A 322 -31.35 21.79 55.92
C PRO A 322 -30.85 23.25 56.20
N GLY A 323 -30.53 23.98 55.12
CA GLY A 323 -30.27 25.41 55.13
C GLY A 323 -28.90 25.71 54.54
N LEU A 324 -28.86 26.21 53.30
CA LEU A 324 -27.64 26.68 52.66
C LEU A 324 -27.14 27.94 53.40
N PRO A 325 -26.00 27.90 54.11
CA PRO A 325 -25.23 29.10 54.38
C PRO A 325 -24.41 29.41 53.13
N SER A 326 -24.12 30.69 52.92
CA SER A 326 -23.14 31.18 51.96
C SER A 326 -21.88 30.31 51.95
N VAL A 327 -21.58 29.67 50.82
CA VAL A 327 -20.33 28.92 50.69
C VAL A 327 -19.21 29.92 50.48
N ASP A 328 -18.45 30.10 51.56
CA ASP A 328 -17.09 30.63 51.63
C ASP A 328 -16.26 30.23 50.40
N GLU A 329 -15.58 31.19 49.77
CA GLU A 329 -14.63 30.98 48.66
C GLU A 329 -13.33 30.26 49.07
N GLY A 330 -13.31 29.61 50.24
CA GLY A 330 -12.16 28.90 50.77
C GLY A 330 -12.30 27.38 50.64
N MET A 331 -11.44 26.77 49.82
CA MET A 331 -11.27 25.33 49.62
C MET A 331 -12.37 24.65 48.79
N ARG A 332 -12.31 24.81 47.45
CA ARG A 332 -12.51 23.62 46.61
C ARG A 332 -11.51 22.57 47.11
N ARG A 333 -12.01 21.52 47.75
CA ARG A 333 -11.23 20.30 47.96
C ARG A 333 -10.87 19.77 46.58
N ASP A 334 -9.70 20.18 46.10
CA ASP A 334 -9.19 19.71 44.83
C ASP A 334 -8.97 18.20 44.97
N SER A 335 -9.91 17.43 44.41
CA SER A 335 -9.92 15.96 44.52
C SER A 335 -8.68 15.37 43.86
N ILE A 336 -8.02 16.15 42.98
CA ILE A 336 -6.76 15.85 42.32
C ILE A 336 -5.57 16.02 43.28
N ALA A 337 -5.66 16.92 44.27
CA ALA A 337 -4.62 17.06 45.29
C ALA A 337 -4.51 15.80 46.18
N MET A 338 -5.57 14.99 46.29
CA MET A 338 -5.57 13.70 47.00
C MET A 338 -4.85 12.58 46.23
N LEU A 339 -4.55 12.78 44.94
CA LEU A 339 -3.76 11.86 44.12
C LEU A 339 -2.24 12.14 44.17
N GLN A 340 -1.82 13.11 45.00
CA GLN A 340 -0.42 13.48 45.15
C GLN A 340 0.38 12.31 45.76
N GLY A 341 1.20 11.68 44.92
CA GLY A 341 2.08 10.56 45.29
C GLY A 341 1.87 9.31 44.43
N THR A 342 0.68 9.12 43.85
CA THR A 342 0.33 7.97 42.98
C THR A 342 0.10 8.35 41.53
N PHE A 343 -0.15 9.61 41.23
CA PHE A 343 -0.44 10.11 39.89
C PHE A 343 0.65 11.06 39.41
N ASP A 344 1.17 10.83 38.20
CA ASP A 344 2.18 11.68 37.59
C ASP A 344 1.55 13.05 37.25
N LYS A 345 2.07 14.11 37.89
CA LYS A 345 1.58 15.48 37.70
C LYS A 345 1.76 15.99 36.26
N THR A 346 2.61 15.35 35.46
CA THR A 346 2.75 15.65 34.02
C THR A 346 1.54 15.18 33.20
N GLN A 347 0.66 14.34 33.77
CA GLN A 347 -0.60 13.91 33.14
C GLN A 347 -1.76 14.89 33.38
N LEU A 348 -1.53 15.99 34.09
CA LEU A 348 -2.54 17.03 34.22
C LEU A 348 -2.77 17.67 32.85
N TYR A 349 -3.97 17.44 32.31
CA TYR A 349 -4.36 18.00 31.03
C TYR A 349 -4.28 19.53 31.08
N THR A 350 -3.41 20.07 30.23
CA THR A 350 -3.43 21.49 29.87
C THR A 350 -3.96 21.57 28.45
N PRO A 351 -5.03 22.36 28.19
CA PRO A 351 -5.47 22.57 26.82
C PRO A 351 -4.31 23.13 26.01
N PRO A 352 -4.10 22.67 24.76
CA PRO A 352 -3.02 23.18 23.94
C PRO A 352 -3.22 24.67 23.69
N THR A 353 -2.14 25.44 23.60
CA THR A 353 -2.17 26.91 23.54
C THR A 353 -3.06 27.45 22.42
N PHE A 354 -3.15 26.75 21.28
CA PHE A 354 -4.04 27.11 20.17
C PHE A 354 -5.54 27.01 20.52
N ALA A 355 -5.94 26.12 21.42
CA ALA A 355 -7.32 25.99 21.88
C ALA A 355 -7.74 27.11 22.84
N LEU A 356 -6.78 27.86 23.38
CA LEU A 356 -7.00 29.01 24.26
C LEU A 356 -7.13 30.34 23.51
N MET A 357 -6.86 30.34 22.20
CA MET A 357 -7.05 31.49 21.31
C MET A 357 -8.11 31.14 20.25
N PRO A 358 -9.41 31.20 20.58
CA PRO A 358 -10.46 31.03 19.59
C PRO A 358 -10.44 32.22 18.63
N GLN A 359 -9.68 32.10 17.53
CA GLN A 359 -10.00 32.85 16.33
C GLN A 359 -11.04 32.04 15.56
N ASP A 360 -12.28 32.08 16.03
CA ASP A 360 -13.40 31.58 15.24
C ASP A 360 -13.45 32.42 13.95
N THR A 361 -13.38 31.74 12.80
CA THR A 361 -13.50 32.41 11.50
C THR A 361 -14.88 33.03 11.38
N ASP A 362 -14.93 34.37 11.28
CA ASP A 362 -16.15 35.11 10.95
C ASP A 362 -16.46 34.98 9.45
N VAL A 363 -16.88 33.77 9.06
CA VAL A 363 -17.22 33.46 7.68
C VAL A 363 -18.69 33.88 7.43
N PRO A 364 -18.99 34.68 6.40
CA PRO A 364 -20.36 35.14 6.15
C PRO A 364 -21.32 33.98 5.80
N PRO A 365 -22.65 34.19 5.87
CA PRO A 365 -23.63 33.18 5.48
C PRO A 365 -23.55 32.86 3.97
N PRO A 366 -23.74 31.58 3.58
CA PRO A 366 -23.50 31.14 2.22
C PRO A 366 -24.60 31.55 1.24
N VAL A 367 -24.20 32.00 0.06
CA VAL A 367 -25.09 32.21 -1.09
C VAL A 367 -25.18 30.97 -1.97
N VAL A 368 -26.34 30.69 -2.56
CA VAL A 368 -26.46 29.54 -3.48
C VAL A 368 -26.12 29.98 -4.90
N ARG A 369 -25.24 29.24 -5.58
CA ARG A 369 -24.82 29.48 -6.97
C ARG A 369 -24.92 28.20 -7.81
N ASP A 370 -25.07 28.34 -9.11
CA ASP A 370 -25.14 27.18 -10.03
C ASP A 370 -23.76 26.62 -10.39
N ARG A 371 -22.73 27.47 -10.34
CA ARG A 371 -21.32 27.14 -10.56
C ARG A 371 -20.42 28.16 -9.86
N LEU A 372 -19.13 27.84 -9.73
CA LEU A 372 -18.12 28.76 -9.26
C LEU A 372 -17.68 29.67 -10.42
N VAL A 373 -17.84 30.98 -10.25
CA VAL A 373 -17.31 32.02 -11.15
C VAL A 373 -16.61 33.04 -10.25
N ILE A 374 -15.28 33.09 -10.31
CA ILE A 374 -14.46 33.85 -9.35
C ILE A 374 -14.79 35.34 -9.39
N GLU A 375 -15.08 35.86 -10.59
CA GLU A 375 -15.34 37.26 -10.87
C GLU A 375 -16.61 37.77 -10.17
N GLU A 376 -17.57 36.89 -9.88
CA GLU A 376 -18.84 37.22 -9.22
C GLU A 376 -18.72 37.39 -7.69
N PHE A 377 -17.55 37.11 -7.11
CA PHE A 377 -17.27 37.32 -5.68
C PHE A 377 -16.53 38.64 -5.50
N PRO A 378 -16.89 39.52 -4.54
CA PRO A 378 -16.22 40.80 -4.39
C PRO A 378 -14.72 40.65 -4.08
N LEU A 379 -13.90 41.54 -4.65
CA LEU A 379 -12.48 41.66 -4.24
C LEU A 379 -12.37 41.99 -2.76
N ASN A 380 -11.27 41.61 -2.13
CA ASN A 380 -10.96 41.89 -0.74
C ASN A 380 -12.02 41.35 0.25
N THR A 381 -12.57 40.17 -0.03
CA THR A 381 -13.58 39.52 0.83
C THR A 381 -13.34 38.02 0.97
N ILE A 382 -13.76 37.48 2.12
CA ILE A 382 -14.03 36.06 2.29
C ILE A 382 -15.53 35.87 2.06
N SER A 383 -15.90 35.04 1.10
CA SER A 383 -17.29 34.73 0.76
C SER A 383 -17.55 33.23 0.93
N THR A 384 -18.79 32.85 1.20
CA THR A 384 -19.21 31.44 1.16
C THR A 384 -20.29 31.20 0.14
N ALA A 385 -20.24 30.02 -0.47
CA ALA A 385 -21.23 29.61 -1.43
C ALA A 385 -21.59 28.13 -1.30
N TRP A 386 -22.86 27.86 -1.59
CA TRP A 386 -23.37 26.53 -1.89
C TRP A 386 -23.45 26.36 -3.40
N ILE A 387 -22.59 25.55 -4.00
CA ILE A 387 -22.60 25.28 -5.44
C ILE A 387 -23.53 24.10 -5.73
N LYS A 388 -24.54 24.30 -6.58
CA LYS A 388 -25.48 23.24 -6.97
C LYS A 388 -24.78 22.20 -7.85
N MET A 389 -24.69 20.96 -7.38
CA MET A 389 -23.99 19.89 -8.09
C MET A 389 -24.96 19.06 -8.94
N VAL A 390 -25.78 18.26 -8.26
CA VAL A 390 -26.76 17.33 -8.82
C VAL A 390 -28.03 17.35 -7.97
N LYS A 391 -29.13 16.81 -8.47
CA LYS A 391 -30.37 16.65 -7.69
C LYS A 391 -30.43 15.26 -7.05
N GLN A 392 -30.85 15.20 -5.80
CA GLN A 392 -31.14 13.94 -5.09
C GLN A 392 -32.57 13.45 -5.36
N GLY A 393 -32.94 12.29 -4.80
CA GLY A 393 -34.25 11.66 -5.01
C GLY A 393 -35.47 12.50 -4.62
N LEU A 394 -35.30 13.49 -3.74
CA LEU A 394 -36.34 14.46 -3.38
C LEU A 394 -36.45 15.64 -4.36
N SER A 395 -35.76 15.59 -5.49
CA SER A 395 -35.63 16.70 -6.46
C SER A 395 -34.95 17.97 -5.92
N GLU A 396 -34.38 17.90 -4.72
CA GLU A 396 -33.56 18.96 -4.13
C GLU A 396 -32.09 18.87 -4.56
N TRP A 397 -31.38 19.99 -4.49
CA TRP A 397 -29.96 20.05 -4.86
C TRP A 397 -29.07 19.49 -3.75
N ILE A 398 -28.17 18.57 -4.12
CA ILE A 398 -26.94 18.34 -3.38
C ILE A 398 -26.02 19.53 -3.69
N ARG A 399 -25.60 20.22 -2.63
CA ARG A 399 -24.82 21.47 -2.73
C ARG A 399 -23.43 21.25 -2.13
N LEU A 400 -22.42 21.72 -2.85
CA LEU A 400 -21.02 21.69 -2.43
C LEU A 400 -20.70 22.97 -1.65
N PRO A 401 -20.13 22.91 -0.44
CA PRO A 401 -19.68 24.09 0.29
C PRO A 401 -18.38 24.61 -0.31
N ALA A 402 -18.33 25.91 -0.60
CA ALA A 402 -17.12 26.61 -1.04
C ALA A 402 -16.91 27.86 -0.19
N ILE A 403 -15.66 28.08 0.25
CA ILE A 403 -15.18 29.31 0.86
C ILE A 403 -14.24 29.96 -0.16
N VAL A 404 -14.50 31.21 -0.52
CA VAL A 404 -13.76 31.95 -1.55
C VAL A 404 -13.10 33.15 -0.88
N CYS A 405 -11.79 33.07 -0.67
CA CYS A 405 -10.97 34.17 -0.19
C CYS A 405 -10.40 34.90 -1.40
N ARG A 406 -11.00 36.03 -1.79
CA ARG A 406 -10.57 36.81 -2.96
C ARG A 406 -9.76 38.02 -2.51
N GLY A 407 -8.54 38.09 -3.00
CA GLY A 407 -7.57 39.12 -2.65
C GLY A 407 -7.88 40.50 -3.19
N SER A 408 -7.02 41.46 -2.84
CA SER A 408 -7.09 42.84 -3.33
C SER A 408 -6.36 43.04 -4.67
N LYS A 409 -5.44 42.12 -5.00
CA LYS A 409 -4.62 42.15 -6.22
C LYS A 409 -4.91 40.93 -7.09
N ASP A 410 -4.67 41.07 -8.39
CA ASP A 410 -4.71 39.93 -9.32
C ASP A 410 -3.62 38.91 -9.00
N GLY A 411 -3.88 37.64 -9.30
CA GLY A 411 -3.00 36.53 -9.01
C GLY A 411 -3.66 35.19 -9.35
N PRO A 412 -2.98 34.06 -9.10
CA PRO A 412 -3.51 32.74 -9.44
C PRO A 412 -4.68 32.31 -8.53
N VAL A 413 -5.39 31.28 -8.96
CA VAL A 413 -6.43 30.60 -8.18
C VAL A 413 -5.89 29.28 -7.63
N VAL A 414 -5.82 29.16 -6.30
CA VAL A 414 -5.43 27.94 -5.58
C VAL A 414 -6.68 27.28 -5.00
N GLY A 415 -6.99 26.07 -5.47
CA GLY A 415 -8.04 25.23 -4.92
C GLY A 415 -7.52 24.30 -3.83
N ILE A 416 -8.24 24.20 -2.71
CA ILE A 416 -7.95 23.27 -1.61
C ILE A 416 -9.20 22.44 -1.35
N THR A 417 -9.13 21.12 -1.52
CA THR A 417 -10.27 20.21 -1.34
C THR A 417 -10.04 19.25 -0.18
N ALA A 418 -11.10 18.89 0.54
CA ALA A 418 -11.08 17.85 1.55
C ALA A 418 -12.35 16.99 1.51
N ALA A 419 -12.30 15.85 2.19
CA ALA A 419 -13.38 14.88 2.29
C ALA A 419 -13.99 14.50 0.92
N LEU A 420 -13.13 14.27 -0.09
CA LEU A 420 -13.51 13.56 -1.32
C LEU A 420 -13.98 12.14 -0.99
N HIS A 421 -13.42 11.55 0.05
CA HIS A 421 -13.99 10.45 0.79
C HIS A 421 -14.60 10.99 2.08
N GLY A 422 -15.87 10.68 2.34
CA GLY A 422 -16.62 11.29 3.43
C GLY A 422 -16.13 10.96 4.85
N ASN A 423 -15.29 9.94 5.00
CA ASN A 423 -14.72 9.51 6.27
C ASN A 423 -13.27 9.97 6.52
N GLU A 424 -12.73 10.82 5.65
CA GLU A 424 -11.35 11.32 5.71
C GLU A 424 -11.35 12.80 6.15
N LEU A 425 -11.15 13.03 7.45
CA LEU A 425 -11.56 14.29 8.09
C LEU A 425 -10.41 15.26 8.40
N ASN A 426 -9.15 14.85 8.41
CA ASN A 426 -8.02 15.73 8.78
C ASN A 426 -7.86 16.96 7.85
N GLY A 427 -8.30 16.86 6.59
CA GLY A 427 -8.28 18.00 5.66
C GLY A 427 -9.24 19.14 6.02
N VAL A 428 -10.34 18.84 6.73
CA VAL A 428 -11.36 19.83 7.10
C VAL A 428 -10.82 20.90 8.06
N PRO A 429 -10.26 20.56 9.24
CA PRO A 429 -9.67 21.56 10.13
C PRO A 429 -8.41 22.21 9.53
N CYS A 430 -7.68 21.53 8.64
CA CYS A 430 -6.59 22.14 7.89
C CYS A 430 -7.09 23.31 7.04
N ILE A 431 -8.18 23.10 6.27
CA ILE A 431 -8.81 24.15 5.46
C ILE A 431 -9.29 25.30 6.34
N HIS A 432 -9.99 25.02 7.46
CA HIS A 432 -10.49 26.07 8.34
C HIS A 432 -9.36 26.95 8.88
N ARG A 433 -8.23 26.34 9.24
CA ARG A 433 -7.07 27.07 9.73
C ARG A 433 -6.38 27.91 8.64
N VAL A 434 -6.29 27.40 7.42
CA VAL A 434 -5.79 28.22 6.29
C VAL A 434 -6.68 29.43 6.08
N VAL A 435 -8.00 29.24 6.06
CA VAL A 435 -8.97 30.33 5.88
C VAL A 435 -8.89 31.35 7.03
N SER A 436 -8.67 30.90 8.27
CA SER A 436 -8.57 31.79 9.43
C SER A 436 -7.35 32.71 9.40
N GLU A 437 -6.25 32.24 8.81
CA GLU A 437 -4.99 33.00 8.75
C GLU A 437 -4.97 34.02 7.60
N ILE A 438 -5.72 33.78 6.53
CA ILE A 438 -5.68 34.63 5.33
C ILE A 438 -6.32 35.99 5.62
N ASP A 439 -5.50 37.04 5.61
CA ASP A 439 -5.98 38.42 5.43
C ASP A 439 -6.12 38.73 3.93
N VAL A 440 -7.36 38.78 3.44
CA VAL A 440 -7.69 39.06 2.04
C VAL A 440 -7.20 40.43 1.54
N LYS A 441 -6.87 41.37 2.43
CA LYS A 441 -6.24 42.66 2.05
C LYS A 441 -4.84 42.46 1.51
N ASN A 442 -4.12 41.48 2.07
CA ASN A 442 -2.74 41.15 1.73
C ASN A 442 -2.65 39.95 0.77
N LEU A 443 -3.78 39.36 0.39
CA LEU A 443 -3.84 38.26 -0.58
C LEU A 443 -3.77 38.79 -2.02
N SER A 444 -2.91 38.19 -2.84
CA SER A 444 -2.91 38.31 -4.31
C SER A 444 -3.55 37.07 -4.93
N GLY A 445 -4.53 37.25 -5.83
CA GLY A 445 -5.29 36.15 -6.43
C GLY A 445 -6.44 35.65 -5.56
N THR A 446 -6.76 34.36 -5.66
CA THR A 446 -7.91 33.75 -4.95
C THR A 446 -7.56 32.39 -4.36
N VAL A 447 -7.93 32.16 -3.10
CA VAL A 447 -7.96 30.82 -2.50
C VAL A 447 -9.40 30.33 -2.47
N VAL A 448 -9.65 29.14 -3.03
CA VAL A 448 -10.95 28.48 -3.02
C VAL A 448 -10.86 27.21 -2.19
N ALA A 449 -11.48 27.22 -1.02
CA ALA A 449 -11.49 26.10 -0.08
C ALA A 449 -12.82 25.34 -0.14
N ILE A 450 -12.76 24.02 -0.32
CA ILE A 450 -13.90 23.12 -0.39
C ILE A 450 -13.74 22.09 0.74
N PRO A 451 -14.28 22.38 1.94
CA PRO A 451 -14.06 21.54 3.12
C PRO A 451 -14.71 20.17 3.02
N CYS A 452 -15.73 20.00 2.17
CA CYS A 452 -16.37 18.72 1.97
C CYS A 452 -16.81 18.53 0.52
N VAL A 453 -16.07 17.71 -0.22
CA VAL A 453 -16.43 17.34 -1.58
C VAL A 453 -17.57 16.33 -1.59
N ASN A 454 -17.39 15.17 -0.98
CA ASN A 454 -18.41 14.13 -0.96
C ASN A 454 -19.39 14.33 0.20
N MET A 455 -20.30 15.30 0.05
CA MET A 455 -21.34 15.60 1.06
C MET A 455 -22.19 14.39 1.45
N VAL A 456 -22.50 13.50 0.50
CA VAL A 456 -23.31 12.31 0.77
C VAL A 456 -22.55 11.30 1.61
N GLY A 457 -21.32 10.97 1.21
CA GLY A 457 -20.45 10.08 1.96
C GLY A 457 -20.14 10.65 3.35
N TYR A 458 -19.94 11.96 3.46
CA TYR A 458 -19.67 12.65 4.72
C TYR A 458 -20.82 12.48 5.71
N LEU A 459 -22.06 12.74 5.29
CA LEU A 459 -23.25 12.55 6.12
C LEU A 459 -23.49 11.08 6.50
N GLN A 460 -22.95 10.14 5.73
CA GLN A 460 -23.05 8.71 5.99
C GLN A 460 -21.83 8.13 6.72
N PHE A 461 -20.81 8.94 7.01
CA PHE A 461 -19.51 8.49 7.54
C PHE A 461 -18.83 7.41 6.68
N LYS A 462 -19.03 7.48 5.36
CA LYS A 462 -18.54 6.50 4.38
C LYS A 462 -17.53 7.12 3.42
N ARG A 463 -16.69 6.25 2.86
CA ARG A 463 -15.74 6.61 1.81
C ARG A 463 -16.48 6.89 0.49
N GLU A 464 -17.41 6.00 0.15
CA GLU A 464 -18.09 5.95 -1.13
C GLU A 464 -19.17 7.04 -1.28
N TYR A 465 -19.61 7.25 -2.52
CA TYR A 465 -20.78 8.06 -2.84
C TYR A 465 -22.09 7.29 -2.60
N ALA A 466 -23.23 7.93 -2.88
CA ALA A 466 -24.57 7.39 -2.67
C ALA A 466 -24.82 6.01 -3.33
N ASP A 467 -24.16 5.73 -4.45
CA ASP A 467 -24.29 4.50 -5.24
C ASP A 467 -23.22 3.45 -4.90
N GLY A 468 -22.47 3.65 -3.80
CA GLY A 468 -21.46 2.70 -3.33
C GLY A 468 -20.14 2.72 -4.11
N ARG A 469 -19.92 3.72 -4.97
CA ARG A 469 -18.68 3.85 -5.75
C ARG A 469 -17.72 4.87 -5.13
N ASP A 470 -16.42 4.62 -5.29
CA ASP A 470 -15.36 5.54 -4.89
C ASP A 470 -15.24 6.65 -5.97
N LEU A 471 -15.55 7.91 -5.61
CA LEU A 471 -15.45 9.06 -6.52
C LEU A 471 -14.05 9.20 -7.11
N ASN A 472 -13.01 8.90 -6.33
CA ASN A 472 -11.61 9.05 -6.73
C ASN A 472 -11.11 7.93 -7.67
N ARG A 473 -12.06 7.20 -8.28
CA ARG A 473 -11.85 6.25 -9.39
C ARG A 473 -12.65 6.60 -10.64
N LEU A 474 -13.42 7.69 -10.59
CA LEU A 474 -14.40 8.04 -11.62
C LEU A 474 -14.10 9.35 -12.35
N PHE A 475 -13.04 10.08 -11.97
CA PHE A 475 -12.70 11.34 -12.62
C PHE A 475 -12.18 11.12 -14.05
N PRO A 476 -12.52 12.00 -15.01
CA PRO A 476 -13.23 13.28 -14.85
C PRO A 476 -14.76 13.20 -14.76
N GLY A 477 -15.34 12.00 -14.73
CA GLY A 477 -16.79 11.78 -14.74
C GLY A 477 -17.37 11.74 -16.17
N LYS A 478 -18.69 11.60 -16.26
CA LYS A 478 -19.46 11.62 -17.52
C LYS A 478 -20.75 12.40 -17.34
N GLU A 479 -21.13 13.21 -18.33
CA GLU A 479 -22.36 14.00 -18.29
C GLU A 479 -23.62 13.15 -18.31
N ASP A 480 -23.59 12.08 -19.09
CA ASP A 480 -24.64 11.08 -19.32
C ASP A 480 -24.34 9.77 -18.57
N GLY A 481 -23.55 9.83 -17.50
CA GLY A 481 -23.17 8.69 -16.69
C GLY A 481 -24.19 8.31 -15.60
N PHE A 482 -23.79 7.35 -14.75
CA PHE A 482 -24.50 7.09 -13.50
C PHE A 482 -24.23 8.19 -12.46
N SER A 483 -24.97 8.18 -11.35
CA SER A 483 -25.06 9.32 -10.41
C SER A 483 -23.71 9.87 -9.93
N SER A 484 -22.76 9.02 -9.53
CA SER A 484 -21.42 9.44 -9.11
C SER A 484 -20.56 9.98 -10.27
N GLN A 485 -20.66 9.40 -11.47
CA GLN A 485 -19.98 9.93 -12.68
C GLN A 485 -20.48 11.32 -13.07
N VAL A 486 -21.81 11.54 -13.00
CA VAL A 486 -22.40 12.87 -13.24
C VAL A 486 -21.93 13.85 -12.17
N TYR A 487 -21.86 13.43 -10.91
CA TYR A 487 -21.33 14.26 -9.83
C TYR A 487 -19.88 14.69 -10.08
N CYS A 488 -18.98 13.75 -10.42
CA CYS A 488 -17.59 14.04 -10.78
C CYS A 488 -17.49 14.99 -12.00
N TYR A 489 -18.30 14.77 -13.03
CA TYR A 489 -18.35 15.64 -14.21
C TYR A 489 -18.73 17.08 -13.85
N GLN A 490 -19.77 17.23 -13.03
CA GLN A 490 -20.22 18.53 -12.54
C GLN A 490 -19.16 19.20 -11.68
N LEU A 491 -18.47 18.47 -10.79
CA LEU A 491 -17.36 19.01 -10.00
C LEU A 491 -16.23 19.52 -10.87
N MET A 492 -15.82 18.74 -11.87
CA MET A 492 -14.77 19.14 -12.80
C MET A 492 -15.14 20.40 -13.57
N ASN A 493 -16.38 20.51 -14.06
CA ASN A 493 -16.77 21.60 -14.94
C ASN A 493 -17.22 22.87 -14.22
N LYS A 494 -17.92 22.74 -13.09
CA LYS A 494 -18.48 23.86 -12.34
C LYS A 494 -17.52 24.47 -11.33
N VAL A 495 -16.46 23.76 -10.94
CA VAL A 495 -15.61 24.16 -9.82
C VAL A 495 -14.13 24.04 -10.18
N ILE A 496 -13.63 22.83 -10.44
CA ILE A 496 -12.19 22.57 -10.62
C ILE A 496 -11.62 23.29 -11.84
N SER A 497 -12.43 23.54 -12.87
CA SER A 497 -12.04 24.29 -14.08
C SER A 497 -11.57 25.73 -13.82
N GLN A 498 -11.85 26.29 -12.63
CA GLN A 498 -11.45 27.65 -12.25
C GLN A 498 -10.05 27.71 -11.63
N PHE A 499 -9.40 26.57 -11.36
CA PHE A 499 -8.16 26.52 -10.58
C PHE A 499 -6.92 26.54 -11.48
N ASN A 500 -5.85 27.19 -11.01
CA ASN A 500 -4.51 27.05 -11.58
C ASN A 500 -3.69 25.98 -10.83
N TYR A 501 -3.92 25.87 -9.52
CA TYR A 501 -3.28 24.91 -8.63
C TYR A 501 -4.33 24.16 -7.79
N LEU A 502 -4.10 22.89 -7.47
CA LEU A 502 -4.99 22.06 -6.65
C LEU A 502 -4.20 21.32 -5.56
N ILE A 503 -4.65 21.47 -4.31
CA ILE A 503 -4.16 20.70 -3.16
C ILE A 503 -5.33 19.85 -2.64
N ASP A 504 -5.31 18.55 -2.93
CA ASP A 504 -6.38 17.63 -2.54
C ASP A 504 -6.00 16.86 -1.27
N LEU A 505 -6.69 17.13 -0.17
CA LEU A 505 -6.38 16.62 1.18
C LEU A 505 -7.14 15.32 1.47
N HIS A 506 -6.40 14.25 1.74
CA HIS A 506 -6.90 12.89 2.00
C HIS A 506 -6.37 12.36 3.35
N THR A 507 -6.90 11.21 3.76
CA THR A 507 -6.28 10.34 4.77
C THR A 507 -6.26 8.91 4.26
N ALA A 508 -5.65 7.98 5.01
CA ALA A 508 -5.92 6.56 4.79
C ALA A 508 -7.43 6.27 4.88
N SER A 509 -7.85 5.13 4.34
CA SER A 509 -9.23 4.63 4.53
C SER A 509 -9.30 3.58 5.64
N PHE A 510 -10.51 3.18 6.01
CA PHE A 510 -10.83 2.36 7.18
C PHE A 510 -9.89 1.16 7.38
N GLY A 511 -9.57 0.88 8.64
CA GLY A 511 -8.71 -0.24 9.02
C GLY A 511 -7.25 -0.10 8.58
N ARG A 512 -6.77 1.14 8.36
CA ARG A 512 -5.39 1.43 7.97
C ARG A 512 -4.79 2.59 8.76
N ILE A 513 -3.47 2.58 8.84
CA ILE A 513 -2.63 3.66 9.36
C ILE A 513 -1.77 4.19 8.21
N ASN A 514 -1.58 5.51 8.13
CA ASN A 514 -0.78 6.16 7.10
C ASN A 514 0.27 7.10 7.68
N SER A 515 1.35 7.30 6.95
CA SER A 515 2.29 8.41 7.15
C SER A 515 1.71 9.73 6.65
N TYR A 516 2.40 10.84 6.95
CA TYR A 516 2.17 12.11 6.27
C TYR A 516 2.97 12.14 4.97
N TYR A 517 2.32 11.91 3.83
CA TYR A 517 2.97 11.82 2.53
C TYR A 517 2.23 12.57 1.42
N VAL A 518 2.93 12.86 0.32
CA VAL A 518 2.35 13.50 -0.86
C VAL A 518 2.46 12.58 -2.06
N ARG A 519 1.38 12.50 -2.85
CA ARG A 519 1.42 11.94 -4.20
C ARG A 519 1.46 13.06 -5.22
N ALA A 520 2.45 13.04 -6.11
CA ALA A 520 2.64 14.06 -7.13
C ALA A 520 3.33 13.48 -8.37
N ASP A 521 3.03 14.08 -9.53
CA ASP A 521 3.86 13.86 -10.70
C ASP A 521 5.14 14.69 -10.55
N MET A 522 6.20 14.05 -10.06
CA MET A 522 7.51 14.68 -9.90
C MET A 522 8.24 14.96 -11.22
N ASN A 523 7.69 14.53 -12.38
CA ASN A 523 8.19 14.94 -13.70
C ASN A 523 7.58 16.28 -14.14
N ASP A 524 6.45 16.71 -13.58
CA ASP A 524 5.86 18.02 -13.82
C ASP A 524 6.45 19.04 -12.83
N PRO A 525 7.22 20.05 -13.29
CA PRO A 525 7.91 20.97 -12.38
C PRO A 525 6.99 21.71 -11.42
N GLY A 526 5.77 22.04 -11.85
CA GLY A 526 4.79 22.74 -11.00
C GLY A 526 4.26 21.85 -9.87
N SER A 527 3.88 20.61 -10.19
CA SER A 527 3.40 19.65 -9.18
C SER A 527 4.54 19.20 -8.25
N ALA A 528 5.76 19.02 -8.78
CA ALA A 528 6.95 18.74 -7.99
C ALA A 528 7.21 19.85 -6.97
N LEU A 529 7.18 21.12 -7.41
CA LEU A 529 7.33 22.29 -6.53
C LEU A 529 6.30 22.28 -5.39
N LEU A 530 5.01 22.07 -5.68
CA LEU A 530 3.98 21.98 -4.63
C LEU A 530 4.29 20.86 -3.62
N ALA A 531 4.76 19.70 -4.10
CA ALA A 531 5.12 18.58 -3.23
C ALA A 531 6.33 18.90 -2.33
N HIS A 532 7.35 19.59 -2.86
CA HIS A 532 8.49 20.05 -2.07
C HIS A 532 8.08 21.04 -0.98
N LEU A 533 7.21 22.01 -1.32
CA LEU A 533 6.74 23.02 -0.39
C LEU A 533 5.85 22.43 0.72
N GLN A 534 5.18 21.30 0.47
CA GLN A 534 4.50 20.57 1.54
C GLN A 534 5.46 20.01 2.60
N GLN A 535 6.73 19.73 2.27
CA GLN A 535 7.71 19.11 3.17
C GLN A 535 7.15 17.87 3.90
N PRO A 536 6.63 16.86 3.18
CA PRO A 536 6.09 15.66 3.81
C PRO A 536 7.19 14.72 4.31
N GLN A 537 6.81 13.68 5.06
CA GLN A 537 7.75 12.61 5.41
C GLN A 537 8.17 11.83 4.16
N ILE A 538 7.22 11.63 3.24
CA ILE A 538 7.43 10.86 2.00
C ILE A 538 6.79 11.61 0.84
N VAL A 539 7.47 11.64 -0.31
CA VAL A 539 6.85 11.96 -1.60
C VAL A 539 6.83 10.69 -2.42
N LEU A 540 5.66 10.30 -2.92
CA LEU A 540 5.51 9.19 -3.84
C LEU A 540 5.26 9.73 -5.25
N HIS A 541 6.18 9.42 -6.15
CA HIS A 541 6.03 9.75 -7.56
C HIS A 541 4.86 8.97 -8.17
N ASN A 542 3.91 9.71 -8.76
CA ASN A 542 2.77 9.17 -9.49
C ASN A 542 2.38 10.15 -10.61
N SER A 543 2.60 9.74 -11.87
CA SER A 543 2.41 10.56 -13.05
C SER A 543 0.94 10.76 -13.45
N GLY A 544 -0.01 10.08 -12.79
CA GLY A 544 -1.45 10.16 -13.06
C GLY A 544 -2.00 9.05 -13.96
N GLN A 545 -3.17 9.32 -14.56
CA GLN A 545 -4.04 8.41 -15.32
C GLN A 545 -4.65 7.26 -14.49
N ASP A 546 -5.05 7.55 -13.27
CA ASP A 546 -5.54 6.60 -12.26
C ASP A 546 -7.01 6.83 -11.84
N GLY A 547 -7.74 7.68 -12.59
CA GLY A 547 -9.15 8.03 -12.32
C GLY A 547 -9.35 8.95 -11.11
N THR A 548 -8.27 9.53 -10.57
CA THR A 548 -8.31 10.42 -9.41
C THR A 548 -8.61 11.88 -9.79
N LEU A 549 -9.10 12.66 -8.82
CA LEU A 549 -9.31 14.10 -8.97
C LEU A 549 -8.01 14.82 -9.37
N ARG A 550 -6.91 14.52 -8.65
CA ARG A 550 -5.56 15.05 -8.96
C ARG A 550 -5.18 14.78 -10.41
N SER A 551 -5.32 13.55 -10.88
CA SER A 551 -4.99 13.20 -12.27
C SER A 551 -5.86 13.93 -13.28
N ALA A 552 -7.17 14.07 -13.02
CA ALA A 552 -8.08 14.76 -13.94
C ALA A 552 -7.84 16.27 -13.98
N ALA A 553 -7.43 16.88 -12.85
CA ALA A 553 -6.99 18.27 -12.80
C ALA A 553 -5.68 18.46 -13.58
N ALA A 554 -4.69 17.60 -13.36
CA ALA A 554 -3.41 17.63 -14.08
C ALA A 554 -3.58 17.50 -15.60
N ALA A 555 -4.49 16.62 -16.06
CA ALA A 555 -4.83 16.47 -17.48
C ALA A 555 -5.41 17.75 -18.12
N ARG A 556 -5.89 18.71 -17.32
CA ARG A 556 -6.37 20.04 -17.76
C ARG A 556 -5.32 21.14 -17.60
N GLY A 557 -4.07 20.78 -17.28
CA GLY A 557 -2.97 21.73 -17.07
C GLY A 557 -2.90 22.33 -15.67
N ILE A 558 -3.77 21.92 -14.75
CA ILE A 558 -3.77 22.37 -13.35
C ILE A 558 -2.63 21.68 -12.60
N LYS A 559 -1.80 22.43 -11.88
CA LYS A 559 -0.72 21.84 -11.08
C LYS A 559 -1.31 21.24 -9.80
N ALA A 560 -1.23 19.93 -9.62
CA ALA A 560 -2.06 19.23 -8.65
C ALA A 560 -1.28 18.20 -7.83
N ILE A 561 -1.51 18.21 -6.51
CA ILE A 561 -0.97 17.22 -5.57
C ILE A 561 -2.07 16.63 -4.70
N THR A 562 -1.86 15.40 -4.23
CA THR A 562 -2.67 14.80 -3.16
C THR A 562 -1.83 14.74 -1.89
N VAL A 563 -2.34 15.30 -0.80
CA VAL A 563 -1.69 15.29 0.52
C VAL A 563 -2.42 14.29 1.41
N GLU A 564 -1.70 13.32 1.94
CA GLU A 564 -2.24 12.26 2.78
C GLU A 564 -1.89 12.52 4.24
N ILE A 565 -2.90 12.83 5.04
CA ILE A 565 -2.78 13.39 6.38
C ILE A 565 -3.08 12.29 7.41
N GLY A 566 -2.34 11.18 7.36
CA GLY A 566 -2.44 10.10 8.34
C GLY A 566 -3.69 9.24 8.22
N ASN A 567 -4.31 8.95 9.36
CA ASN A 567 -5.32 7.93 9.60
C ASN A 567 -6.76 8.45 9.35
N PRO A 568 -7.71 7.59 8.98
CA PRO A 568 -9.13 7.96 8.90
C PRO A 568 -9.73 8.20 10.28
N GLN A 569 -10.85 8.94 10.31
CA GLN A 569 -11.76 9.06 11.48
C GLN A 569 -11.15 9.58 12.80
N LEU A 570 -9.94 10.13 12.78
CA LEU A 570 -9.29 10.73 13.94
C LEU A 570 -8.65 12.07 13.53
N PHE A 571 -8.76 13.08 14.39
CA PHE A 571 -7.98 14.30 14.24
C PHE A 571 -6.55 14.11 14.73
N GLN A 572 -5.59 14.29 13.82
CA GLN A 572 -4.15 14.19 14.13
C GLN A 572 -3.51 15.57 14.03
N ASN A 573 -3.55 16.32 15.14
CA ASN A 573 -3.13 17.72 15.23
C ASN A 573 -1.75 17.99 14.63
N GLN A 574 -0.79 17.07 14.81
CA GLN A 574 0.55 17.21 14.24
C GLN A 574 0.55 17.18 12.70
N TYR A 575 -0.17 16.25 12.09
CA TYR A 575 -0.26 16.14 10.63
C TYR A 575 -1.12 17.25 10.03
N ILE A 576 -2.17 17.69 10.74
CA ILE A 576 -2.95 18.87 10.38
C ILE A 576 -2.05 20.12 10.38
N GLN A 577 -1.22 20.29 11.42
CA GLN A 577 -0.28 21.41 11.52
C GLN A 577 0.72 21.42 10.37
N TRP A 578 1.32 20.27 10.05
CA TRP A 578 2.26 20.17 8.93
C TRP A 578 1.60 20.49 7.58
N SER A 579 0.39 19.96 7.36
CA SER A 579 -0.37 20.21 6.13
C SER A 579 -0.73 21.69 5.97
N TYR A 580 -1.16 22.33 7.06
CA TYR A 580 -1.41 23.78 7.12
C TYR A 580 -0.15 24.57 6.74
N MET A 581 0.98 24.30 7.39
CA MET A 581 2.24 24.98 7.09
C MET A 581 2.68 24.77 5.64
N GLY A 582 2.45 23.58 5.08
CA GLY A 582 2.72 23.30 3.67
C GLY A 582 1.85 24.10 2.71
N VAL A 583 0.56 24.30 3.03
CA VAL A 583 -0.30 25.20 2.25
C VAL A 583 0.20 26.64 2.34
N MET A 584 0.54 27.12 3.54
CA MET A 584 1.01 28.50 3.71
C MET A 584 2.33 28.75 2.97
N ARG A 585 3.27 27.79 2.96
CA ARG A 585 4.50 27.88 2.14
C ARG A 585 4.22 27.90 0.64
N ILE A 586 3.17 27.20 0.18
CA ILE A 586 2.74 27.26 -1.22
C ILE A 586 2.18 28.66 -1.54
N LEU A 587 1.33 29.22 -0.69
CA LEU A 587 0.78 30.56 -0.91
C LEU A 587 1.88 31.64 -0.89
N ASP A 588 2.86 31.52 0.00
CA ASP A 588 4.02 32.40 0.08
C ASP A 588 4.89 32.31 -1.19
N HIS A 589 5.22 31.09 -1.61
CA HIS A 589 6.02 30.88 -2.82
C HIS A 589 5.33 31.37 -4.10
N LEU A 590 4.00 31.28 -4.17
CA LEU A 590 3.21 31.80 -5.29
C LEU A 590 2.99 33.33 -5.19
N GLU A 591 3.64 34.01 -4.24
CA GLU A 591 3.49 35.44 -3.95
C GLU A 591 2.04 35.86 -3.66
N MET A 592 1.21 34.90 -3.21
CA MET A 592 -0.19 35.14 -2.89
C MET A 592 -0.34 35.69 -1.48
N PHE A 593 0.30 35.08 -0.49
CA PHE A 593 0.16 35.48 0.91
C PHE A 593 1.45 35.18 1.68
N PRO A 594 2.09 36.19 2.30
CA PRO A 594 3.39 36.01 2.93
C PRO A 594 3.30 35.10 4.16
N LEU A 595 4.24 34.18 4.30
CA LEU A 595 4.40 33.42 5.53
C LEU A 595 5.20 34.25 6.54
N ASP A 596 4.56 34.66 7.64
CA ASP A 596 5.24 35.40 8.70
C ASP A 596 6.31 34.52 9.38
N ASN A 597 7.57 34.95 9.32
CA ASN A 597 8.70 34.23 9.89
C ASN A 597 8.87 34.49 11.40
N ASP A 598 8.16 35.49 11.95
CA ASP A 598 8.26 35.91 13.35
C ASP A 598 7.23 35.22 14.28
N THR A 599 6.35 34.37 13.74
CA THR A 599 5.44 33.57 14.57
C THR A 599 6.25 32.60 15.45
N PRO A 600 6.00 32.50 16.77
CA PRO A 600 6.74 31.60 17.64
C PRO A 600 6.72 30.18 17.08
N LYS A 601 7.89 29.66 16.74
CA LYS A 601 8.06 28.29 16.28
C LYS A 601 7.73 27.37 17.46
N ASP A 602 6.46 27.01 17.61
CA ASP A 602 6.07 25.81 18.37
C ASP A 602 6.93 24.66 17.83
N GLU A 603 7.51 23.82 18.69
CA GLU A 603 8.26 22.63 18.25
C GLU A 603 7.41 21.77 17.30
N ARG A 604 6.07 21.78 17.49
CA ARG A 604 5.08 21.13 16.61
C ARG A 604 4.95 21.79 15.22
N SER A 605 5.44 23.00 15.04
CA SER A 605 5.49 23.68 13.74
C SER A 605 6.72 23.31 12.91
N SER A 606 7.73 22.69 13.53
CA SER A 606 8.83 22.10 12.77
C SER A 606 8.29 20.91 11.96
N GLY A 607 8.45 20.99 10.63
CA GLY A 607 8.08 19.90 9.72
C GLY A 607 8.88 18.63 10.02
N PRO A 608 8.56 17.50 9.37
CA PRO A 608 9.39 16.32 9.47
C PRO A 608 10.85 16.65 9.06
N PRO A 609 11.86 16.03 9.71
CA PRO A 609 13.25 16.44 9.55
C PRO A 609 13.79 16.23 8.14
N ASN A 610 13.28 15.21 7.43
CA ASN A 610 13.67 14.86 6.08
C ASN A 610 12.45 14.35 5.29
N THR A 611 12.54 14.43 3.96
CA THR A 611 11.57 13.88 3.03
C THR A 611 12.20 12.73 2.25
N VAL A 612 11.56 11.57 2.21
CA VAL A 612 11.99 10.45 1.36
C VAL A 612 11.24 10.48 0.04
N LEU A 613 11.95 10.59 -1.09
CA LEU A 613 11.33 10.48 -2.40
C LEU A 613 11.29 9.00 -2.80
N CYS A 614 10.10 8.49 -3.07
CA CYS A 614 9.88 7.15 -3.60
C CYS A 614 9.59 7.23 -5.10
N SER A 615 10.33 6.48 -5.91
CA SER A 615 10.09 6.41 -7.36
C SER A 615 8.84 5.60 -7.70
N LYS A 616 8.45 4.68 -6.81
CA LYS A 616 7.21 3.88 -6.90
C LYS A 616 6.79 3.34 -5.55
N GLY A 617 5.57 2.81 -5.48
CA GLY A 617 5.02 2.15 -4.29
C GLY A 617 4.04 1.07 -4.68
N PHE A 618 3.89 0.06 -3.83
CA PHE A 618 2.99 -1.08 -4.07
C PHE A 618 2.47 -1.67 -2.76
N TRP A 619 1.31 -2.30 -2.83
CA TRP A 619 0.69 -2.96 -1.69
C TRP A 619 1.08 -4.44 -1.63
N ILE A 620 1.34 -4.91 -0.41
CA ILE A 620 1.57 -6.32 -0.12
C ILE A 620 0.26 -6.89 0.42
N TYR A 621 -0.12 -8.08 -0.05
CA TYR A 621 -1.43 -8.68 0.23
C TYR A 621 -1.30 -10.05 0.92
N THR A 622 -2.30 -10.40 1.72
CA THR A 622 -2.44 -11.71 2.34
C THR A 622 -2.77 -12.77 1.30
N LYS A 623 -2.22 -13.97 1.48
CA LYS A 623 -2.53 -15.19 0.71
C LYS A 623 -3.61 -16.03 1.39
N THR A 624 -3.68 -15.97 2.71
CA THR A 624 -4.64 -16.68 3.55
C THR A 624 -5.36 -15.74 4.51
N GLY A 625 -6.57 -16.11 4.94
CA GLY A 625 -7.30 -15.40 6.00
C GLY A 625 -6.89 -15.83 7.41
N GLY A 626 -7.12 -14.95 8.37
CA GLY A 626 -6.90 -15.17 9.80
C GLY A 626 -6.69 -13.86 10.58
N VAL A 627 -6.13 -13.99 11.78
CA VAL A 627 -5.75 -12.85 12.62
C VAL A 627 -4.41 -12.31 12.12
N LEU A 628 -4.43 -11.11 11.52
CA LEU A 628 -3.29 -10.42 10.96
C LEU A 628 -2.57 -9.56 12.02
N GLU A 629 -1.29 -9.84 12.19
CA GLU A 629 -0.36 -9.03 12.99
C GLU A 629 0.63 -8.37 12.04
N VAL A 630 0.58 -7.04 11.91
CA VAL A 630 1.57 -6.25 11.11
C VAL A 630 2.52 -5.55 12.07
N TYR A 631 3.82 -5.80 11.93
CA TYR A 631 4.86 -5.34 12.87
C TYR A 631 5.46 -3.96 12.55
N PRO A 632 5.85 -3.65 11.29
CA PRO A 632 6.48 -2.37 11.00
C PRO A 632 5.51 -1.20 11.20
N GLY A 633 6.00 -0.11 11.81
CA GLY A 633 5.33 1.18 11.83
C GLY A 633 5.39 1.89 10.48
N VAL A 634 4.58 2.94 10.30
CA VAL A 634 4.68 3.84 9.14
C VAL A 634 5.92 4.73 9.25
N ASN A 635 6.39 5.27 8.13
CA ASN A 635 7.63 6.05 8.03
C ASN A 635 8.87 5.31 8.57
N THR A 636 8.88 3.97 8.47
CA THR A 636 9.98 3.10 8.92
C THR A 636 10.64 2.46 7.70
N ILE A 637 11.97 2.43 7.67
CA ILE A 637 12.72 1.72 6.63
C ILE A 637 12.77 0.23 7.00
N ILE A 638 12.39 -0.64 6.07
CA ILE A 638 12.51 -2.09 6.18
C ILE A 638 13.45 -2.61 5.10
N ARG A 639 14.17 -3.69 5.39
CA ARG A 639 15.08 -4.36 4.45
C ARG A 639 14.39 -5.56 3.82
N LYS A 640 14.79 -5.91 2.60
CA LYS A 640 14.38 -7.16 1.96
C LYS A 640 14.56 -8.34 2.92
N GLY A 641 13.55 -9.19 3.04
CA GLY A 641 13.53 -10.37 3.90
C GLY A 641 13.18 -10.11 5.36
N ASP A 642 12.97 -8.86 5.78
CA ASP A 642 12.49 -8.56 7.13
C ASP A 642 11.06 -9.09 7.31
N LEU A 643 10.76 -9.69 8.47
CA LEU A 643 9.40 -10.13 8.80
C LEU A 643 8.48 -8.92 9.00
N MET A 644 7.47 -8.79 8.15
CA MET A 644 6.51 -7.68 8.20
C MET A 644 5.20 -8.07 8.89
N ALA A 645 4.72 -9.29 8.68
CA ALA A 645 3.44 -9.71 9.23
C ALA A 645 3.32 -11.22 9.46
N ARG A 646 2.39 -11.59 10.33
CA ARG A 646 1.93 -12.98 10.53
C ARG A 646 0.43 -13.07 10.42
N ILE A 647 -0.04 -14.22 9.93
CA ILE A 647 -1.43 -14.64 10.06
C ILE A 647 -1.49 -15.78 11.07
N LYS A 648 -2.35 -15.65 12.08
CA LYS A 648 -2.70 -16.73 13.01
C LYS A 648 -4.12 -17.22 12.77
N ASN A 649 -4.37 -18.50 12.97
CA ASN A 649 -5.75 -19.00 13.02
C ASN A 649 -6.41 -18.61 14.35
N ILE A 650 -7.72 -18.88 14.48
CA ILE A 650 -8.48 -18.51 15.68
C ILE A 650 -7.98 -19.16 16.98
N PHE A 651 -7.21 -20.25 16.88
CA PHE A 651 -6.61 -20.95 18.01
C PHE A 651 -5.22 -20.42 18.40
N GLY A 652 -4.67 -19.46 17.63
CA GLY A 652 -3.38 -18.84 17.89
C GLY A 652 -2.18 -19.47 17.16
N ASN A 653 -2.39 -20.51 16.35
CA ASN A 653 -1.31 -21.11 15.56
C ASN A 653 -0.96 -20.21 14.38
N VAL A 654 0.33 -19.97 14.15
CA VAL A 654 0.82 -19.26 12.96
C VAL A 654 0.51 -20.11 11.72
N VAL A 655 -0.16 -19.50 10.74
CA VAL A 655 -0.58 -20.13 9.47
C VAL A 655 0.27 -19.62 8.32
N ASP A 656 0.72 -18.36 8.38
CA ASP A 656 1.52 -17.74 7.33
C ASP A 656 2.39 -16.61 7.88
N GLU A 657 3.51 -16.34 7.21
CA GLU A 657 4.46 -15.27 7.51
C GLU A 657 4.79 -14.49 6.24
N TYR A 658 4.80 -13.16 6.34
CA TYR A 658 5.07 -12.26 5.21
C TYR A 658 6.36 -11.50 5.46
N VAL A 659 7.31 -11.65 4.55
CA VAL A 659 8.59 -10.94 4.58
C VAL A 659 8.66 -9.87 3.49
N ALA A 660 9.44 -8.83 3.73
CA ALA A 660 9.60 -7.71 2.79
C ALA A 660 10.22 -8.18 1.46
N PRO A 661 9.57 -7.95 0.30
CA PRO A 661 10.08 -8.41 -0.98
C PRO A 661 11.27 -7.57 -1.48
N CYS A 662 11.40 -6.34 -1.00
CA CYS A 662 12.52 -5.45 -1.27
C CYS A 662 12.74 -4.52 -0.07
N SER A 663 13.89 -3.84 -0.04
CA SER A 663 14.13 -2.75 0.90
C SER A 663 13.30 -1.53 0.48
N GLY A 664 12.79 -0.79 1.46
CA GLY A 664 11.94 0.37 1.19
C GLY A 664 11.45 1.05 2.47
N ILE A 665 10.56 2.02 2.32
CA ILE A 665 9.94 2.74 3.42
C ILE A 665 8.45 2.43 3.51
N VAL A 666 7.97 2.14 4.72
CA VAL A 666 6.55 1.84 4.96
C VAL A 666 5.73 3.13 4.86
N ILE A 667 4.94 3.27 3.79
CA ILE A 667 4.05 4.42 3.59
C ILE A 667 2.80 4.29 4.46
N GLY A 668 2.20 3.09 4.45
CA GLY A 668 0.97 2.78 5.17
C GLY A 668 0.88 1.30 5.53
N ARG A 669 -0.01 0.94 6.46
CA ARG A 669 -0.20 -0.44 6.91
C ARG A 669 -1.65 -0.72 7.31
N SER A 670 -2.03 -1.99 7.29
CA SER A 670 -3.31 -2.42 7.86
C SER A 670 -3.26 -2.39 9.39
N SER A 671 -4.35 -1.89 9.96
CA SER A 671 -4.63 -1.93 11.40
C SER A 671 -5.82 -2.82 11.74
N ASN A 672 -6.61 -3.27 10.75
CA ASN A 672 -7.64 -4.26 10.96
C ASN A 672 -7.00 -5.63 11.26
N PRO A 673 -7.23 -6.21 12.45
CA PRO A 673 -6.60 -7.48 12.84
C PRO A 673 -7.28 -8.69 12.18
N VAL A 674 -8.44 -8.54 11.55
CA VAL A 674 -9.13 -9.62 10.84
C VAL A 674 -8.86 -9.45 9.35
N ALA A 675 -8.15 -10.40 8.76
CA ALA A 675 -7.84 -10.40 7.34
C ALA A 675 -8.46 -11.61 6.64
N MET A 676 -8.98 -11.39 5.44
CA MET A 676 -9.27 -12.41 4.46
C MET A 676 -8.08 -12.61 3.53
N SER A 677 -8.07 -13.68 2.72
CA SER A 677 -7.13 -13.78 1.59
C SER A 677 -7.33 -12.60 0.64
N GLY A 678 -6.24 -11.96 0.21
CA GLY A 678 -6.26 -10.81 -0.68
C GLY A 678 -6.40 -9.45 0.02
N ASP A 679 -6.45 -9.42 1.35
CA ASP A 679 -6.45 -8.16 2.10
C ASP A 679 -5.05 -7.53 2.11
N ARG A 680 -5.02 -6.20 2.18
CA ARG A 680 -3.77 -5.43 2.25
C ARG A 680 -3.06 -5.67 3.58
N ILE A 681 -1.73 -5.67 3.56
CA ILE A 681 -0.85 -5.78 4.71
C ILE A 681 -0.11 -4.45 4.91
N LEU A 682 0.68 -4.06 3.91
CA LEU A 682 1.62 -2.95 4.00
C LEU A 682 1.75 -2.28 2.62
N HIS A 683 1.78 -0.95 2.61
CA HIS A 683 2.10 -0.13 1.45
C HIS A 683 3.58 0.23 1.52
N LEU A 684 4.39 -0.33 0.63
CA LEU A 684 5.83 -0.17 0.63
C LEU A 684 6.25 0.79 -0.49
N GLY A 685 6.93 1.87 -0.10
CA GLY A 685 7.57 2.81 -1.01
C GLY A 685 8.99 2.35 -1.35
N VAL A 686 9.31 2.31 -2.64
CA VAL A 686 10.67 2.08 -3.14
C VAL A 686 11.36 3.43 -3.20
N ILE A 687 12.37 3.62 -2.36
CA ILE A 687 13.14 4.86 -2.28
C ILE A 687 13.83 5.10 -3.62
N LYS A 688 13.66 6.31 -4.18
CA LYS A 688 14.32 6.74 -5.40
C LYS A 688 15.83 6.73 -5.18
N ARG A 689 16.58 6.16 -6.13
CA ARG A 689 18.04 6.17 -6.08
C ARG A 689 18.62 7.47 -6.62
N LYS A 690 19.84 7.74 -6.19
CA LYS A 690 20.63 8.86 -6.71
C LYS A 690 20.90 8.67 -8.21
N GLY A 691 20.52 9.66 -9.01
CA GLY A 691 20.64 9.60 -10.47
C GLY A 691 19.59 8.73 -11.18
N GLU A 692 18.65 8.10 -10.46
CA GLU A 692 17.52 7.41 -11.06
C GLU A 692 16.61 8.42 -11.78
N VAL A 693 16.35 8.17 -13.06
CA VAL A 693 15.37 8.91 -13.84
C VAL A 693 13.99 8.39 -13.46
N LEU A 694 13.11 9.30 -13.06
CA LEU A 694 11.75 8.91 -12.71
C LEU A 694 10.99 8.42 -13.94
N PRO A 695 10.20 7.35 -13.79
CA PRO A 695 9.39 6.83 -14.89
C PRO A 695 8.42 7.89 -15.40
N LYS A 696 8.21 7.99 -16.71
CA LYS A 696 7.24 8.95 -17.29
C LYS A 696 5.80 8.59 -16.94
N GLU A 697 5.50 7.29 -16.93
CA GLU A 697 4.23 6.77 -16.45
C GLU A 697 4.43 6.02 -15.13
N ALA A 698 3.72 6.44 -14.09
CA ALA A 698 3.78 5.82 -12.77
C ALA A 698 2.38 5.83 -12.18
N LYS A 699 1.80 4.64 -12.06
CA LYS A 699 0.55 4.42 -11.33
C LYS A 699 0.86 3.68 -10.04
N GLU A 700 0.16 4.06 -8.98
CA GLU A 700 -0.04 3.14 -7.85
C GLU A 700 -1.00 2.06 -8.32
N ASN A 701 -0.49 0.95 -8.82
CA ASN A 701 -1.12 -0.37 -8.82
C ASN A 701 -0.18 -1.33 -9.56
N TYR A 702 0.37 -2.26 -8.81
CA TYR A 702 0.90 -3.52 -9.31
C TYR A 702 0.66 -4.59 -8.25
#